data_AF-A0A5F4W6A9-F1
#
_entry.id   AF-A0A5F4W6A9-F1
#
_cell.length_a   1.000
_cell.length_b   1.000
_cell.length_c   1.000
_cell.angle_alpha   90.00
_cell.angle_beta   90.00
_cell.angle_gamma   90.00
#
_symmetry.space_group_name_H-M   'P 1'
#
loop_
_entity.id
_entity.type
_entity.pdbx_description
1 polymer ?
#
loop_
_entity_poly.entity_id
_entity_poly.type
_entity_poly.pdbx_seq_one_letter_code
_entity_poly.pdbx_strand_id
1 'polypeptide(L)'
;MLGAGSVRWLPARGNRSPRAPREPMEKYQVLYELNPGALGVNLVVEEMETKVKRVIKQVECLDDHDANKALQELMPLLKLQHAHISVYQELFITWNSEISSPFLCLVMEFNKVTFQEVITDKREAKEIIDAEWLQNVLGQVLDALEYLHHLDIIHRNLKPSNIILVSSDCCKLQDLSSNALMTNKAKWNIRAEEDPFHKSWMAPEALSFSFSQKSDIWSLGCIVLDMTSCSFMDGTEAMHLRKSLRESPGSLKRILKTMEEKQIPDSETFRNLLPLMLQLNPSDRITIKDVVHITFVSGSFKSSCISLTLYRQMLPVSITDMLLAGNVASILEAMQNFSSWPEVQLRAMKRFLKMPADQLGLPWPPELVEVVLTTMELHDRVLDIQLCACSLLLHLLGQALVLDPEAKVPCNQAITSSLLRCLRSHPEEEQLLVMVYSLLAITTTQESVSEELQNAGLLDHILEHLHSSLQSRDVCVSGLGLLWALLLDAVIVNKGTLEEVPDLISQVLATYPADAEMAEASCAVFWLLSLLGCIKEQQFEQVVALLLQSVRLCQDRVLLVNSAYRGLARLVKVSELAAFKVVVQEEGSSGLSLIKETYQLHRDDPEVVENVGMLLVHLASYEEILPELVSSGMKALVQEIKERFTSSQELVSSAEKVLLRLEAATSLSPDAGEKTDTPQTPPPQAPAPCPSFPWATVSLGSGEGSPGPSMRTSHSSQGTNKEAEGQFPL
;
A
#
# COMPACT_ATOMS: atom_id res chain seq x y z
N MET A 1 -11.90 -46.29 19.03
CA MET A 1 -11.08 -47.14 18.15
C MET A 1 -11.14 -46.55 16.75
N LEU A 2 -9.95 -46.18 16.22
CA LEU A 2 -9.58 -45.93 14.81
C LEU A 2 -10.34 -44.80 14.07
N GLY A 3 -9.70 -43.75 13.52
CA GLY A 3 -8.29 -43.39 13.40
C GLY A 3 -8.18 -42.18 12.47
N ALA A 4 -7.54 -41.10 12.93
CA ALA A 4 -7.21 -39.94 12.10
C ALA A 4 -5.91 -40.22 11.32
N GLY A 5 -5.89 -39.83 10.04
CA GLY A 5 -4.90 -40.22 9.05
C GLY A 5 -3.49 -39.71 9.34
N SER A 6 -2.56 -40.67 9.47
CA SER A 6 -1.13 -40.45 9.30
C SER A 6 -0.82 -40.31 7.81
N VAL A 7 -0.25 -39.18 7.39
CA VAL A 7 0.27 -38.98 6.03
C VAL A 7 1.47 -39.91 5.84
N ARG A 8 1.26 -40.97 5.07
CA ARG A 8 2.24 -42.03 4.81
C ARG A 8 3.00 -41.72 3.52
N TRP A 9 4.31 -41.50 3.62
CA TRP A 9 5.21 -41.47 2.47
C TRP A 9 5.26 -42.86 1.81
N LEU A 10 4.98 -42.94 0.50
CA LEU A 10 5.15 -44.15 -0.30
C LEU A 10 6.62 -44.31 -0.72
N PRO A 11 7.30 -45.44 -0.46
CA PRO A 11 8.63 -45.67 -1.00
C PRO A 11 8.55 -46.31 -2.40
N ALA A 12 9.39 -45.81 -3.30
CA ALA A 12 9.66 -46.45 -4.59
C ALA A 12 10.25 -47.85 -4.39
N ARG A 13 9.86 -48.79 -5.27
CA ARG A 13 10.24 -50.21 -5.23
C ARG A 13 11.77 -50.40 -5.22
N GLY A 14 12.30 -50.93 -4.13
CA GLY A 14 13.69 -51.38 -4.00
C GLY A 14 13.90 -52.07 -2.64
N ASN A 15 14.32 -53.33 -2.67
CA ASN A 15 14.20 -54.32 -1.61
C ASN A 15 15.17 -54.11 -0.43
N ARG A 16 14.80 -53.36 0.62
CA ARG A 16 15.26 -53.50 2.04
C ARG A 16 14.17 -52.97 2.98
N SER A 17 13.83 -53.72 4.03
CA SER A 17 12.87 -53.28 5.05
C SER A 17 13.35 -51.97 5.73
N PRO A 18 12.54 -50.90 5.78
CA PRO A 18 12.88 -49.74 6.59
C PRO A 18 12.67 -50.12 8.06
N ARG A 19 13.70 -49.93 8.90
CA ARG A 19 13.51 -49.86 10.35
C ARG A 19 12.45 -48.78 10.63
N ALA A 20 11.57 -49.01 11.61
CA ALA A 20 10.64 -47.98 12.07
C ALA A 20 11.42 -46.68 12.37
N PRO A 21 10.89 -45.50 11.99
CA PRO A 21 11.55 -44.24 12.31
C PRO A 21 11.69 -44.17 13.84
N ARG A 22 12.94 -44.01 14.29
CA ARG A 22 13.26 -43.76 15.70
C ARG A 22 12.52 -42.52 16.18
N GLU A 23 12.06 -42.50 17.43
CA GLU A 23 11.48 -41.28 17.99
C GLU A 23 12.53 -40.16 17.96
N PRO A 24 12.15 -38.90 17.65
CA PRO A 24 13.12 -37.81 17.43
C PRO A 24 14.12 -37.63 18.58
N MET A 25 13.68 -37.87 19.82
CA MET A 25 14.51 -37.76 21.03
C MET A 25 15.54 -38.89 21.16
N GLU A 26 15.33 -40.06 20.55
CA GLU A 26 16.28 -41.20 20.60
C GLU A 26 17.60 -40.92 19.87
N LYS A 27 17.67 -39.85 19.06
CA LYS A 27 18.90 -39.37 18.43
C LYS A 27 19.86 -38.74 19.44
N TYR A 28 19.37 -38.34 20.61
CA TYR A 28 20.07 -37.50 21.56
C TYR A 28 20.25 -38.20 22.91
N GLN A 29 21.47 -38.15 23.45
CA GLN A 29 21.76 -38.56 24.81
C GLN A 29 21.78 -37.33 25.72
N VAL A 30 20.88 -37.28 26.69
CA VAL A 30 20.88 -36.21 27.71
C VAL A 30 22.12 -36.35 28.59
N LEU A 31 22.90 -35.29 28.70
CA LEU A 31 24.09 -35.23 29.54
C LEU A 31 23.74 -34.64 30.91
N TYR A 32 23.14 -33.46 30.92
CA TYR A 32 22.71 -32.74 32.12
C TYR A 32 21.71 -31.64 31.77
N GLU A 33 20.98 -31.17 32.77
CA GLU A 33 20.02 -30.07 32.68
C GLU A 33 20.68 -28.74 33.08
N LEU A 34 20.39 -27.67 32.34
CA LEU A 34 20.73 -26.29 32.72
C LEU A 34 19.60 -25.68 33.55
N ASN A 35 19.90 -24.60 34.26
CA ASN A 35 18.89 -23.87 35.02
C ASN A 35 17.62 -23.62 34.17
N PRO A 36 16.42 -23.91 34.70
CA PRO A 36 15.17 -23.71 34.00
C PRO A 36 15.06 -22.26 33.49
N GLY A 37 14.69 -22.10 32.22
CA GLY A 37 14.44 -20.80 31.64
C GLY A 37 12.96 -20.41 31.72
N ALA A 38 12.66 -19.13 31.50
CA ALA A 38 11.30 -18.60 31.53
C ALA A 38 10.30 -19.22 30.53
N LEU A 39 10.74 -20.08 29.61
CA LEU A 39 9.86 -20.77 28.65
C LEU A 39 9.87 -22.30 28.84
N GLY A 40 10.77 -22.86 29.65
CA GLY A 40 10.91 -24.30 29.81
C GLY A 40 12.31 -24.74 30.22
N VAL A 41 12.55 -26.05 30.15
CA VAL A 41 13.80 -26.68 30.58
C VAL A 41 14.81 -26.69 29.43
N ASN A 42 16.08 -26.44 29.72
CA ASN A 42 17.16 -26.51 28.74
C ASN A 42 18.03 -27.74 29.04
N LEU A 43 18.04 -28.72 28.15
CA LEU A 43 18.83 -29.94 28.28
C LEU A 43 20.08 -29.84 27.43
N VAL A 44 21.26 -30.07 28.02
CA VAL A 44 22.48 -30.31 27.24
C VAL A 44 22.48 -31.77 26.82
N VAL A 45 22.55 -32.00 25.51
CA VAL A 45 22.52 -33.33 24.92
C VAL A 45 23.72 -33.55 24.03
N GLU A 46 24.08 -34.81 23.82
CA GLU A 46 25.03 -35.25 22.81
C GLU A 46 24.27 -35.99 21.71
N GLU A 47 24.44 -35.55 20.46
CA GLU A 47 23.90 -36.28 19.31
C GLU A 47 24.65 -37.61 19.16
N MET A 48 23.92 -38.72 19.12
CA MET A 48 24.49 -40.06 19.23
C MET A 48 25.40 -40.44 18.05
N GLU A 49 25.07 -39.96 16.84
CA GLU A 49 25.82 -40.26 15.62
C GLU A 49 27.06 -39.37 15.44
N THR A 50 26.90 -38.06 15.62
CA THR A 50 27.95 -37.07 15.35
C THR A 50 28.84 -36.78 16.55
N LYS A 51 28.38 -37.13 17.76
CA LYS A 51 29.02 -36.77 19.04
C LYS A 51 29.11 -35.27 19.28
N VAL A 52 28.29 -34.48 18.58
CA VAL A 52 28.21 -33.03 18.75
C VAL A 52 27.27 -32.70 19.91
N LYS A 53 27.71 -31.79 20.79
CA LYS A 53 26.87 -31.27 21.86
C LYS A 53 25.85 -30.26 21.33
N ARG A 54 24.62 -30.36 21.82
CA ARG A 54 23.48 -29.48 21.50
C ARG A 54 22.76 -29.07 22.78
N VAL A 55 21.92 -28.06 22.66
CA VAL A 55 20.90 -27.76 23.69
C VAL A 55 19.53 -28.06 23.11
N ILE A 56 18.71 -28.78 23.85
CA ILE A 56 17.29 -28.95 23.54
C ILE A 56 16.50 -28.15 24.57
N LYS A 57 15.82 -27.11 24.10
CA LYS A 57 14.85 -26.38 24.92
C LYS A 57 13.50 -27.08 24.82
N GLN A 58 13.01 -27.59 25.94
CA GLN A 58 11.72 -28.25 26.04
C GLN A 58 10.70 -27.29 26.63
N VAL A 59 9.68 -26.97 25.84
CA VAL A 59 8.58 -26.10 26.24
C VAL A 59 7.31 -26.93 26.32
N GLU A 60 6.75 -27.04 27.52
CA GLU A 60 5.44 -27.66 27.72
C GLU A 60 4.38 -26.84 26.99
N CYS A 61 3.55 -27.49 26.18
CA CYS A 61 2.40 -26.92 25.49
C CYS A 61 1.11 -27.32 26.22
N LEU A 62 0.02 -26.55 26.06
CA LEU A 62 -1.26 -26.90 26.71
C LEU A 62 -1.87 -28.17 26.12
N ASP A 63 -1.84 -28.26 24.79
CA ASP A 63 -2.41 -29.35 24.02
C ASP A 63 -1.68 -29.44 22.67
N ASP A 64 -2.07 -30.43 21.86
CA ASP A 64 -1.48 -30.64 20.53
C ASP A 64 -1.74 -29.47 19.58
N HIS A 65 -2.82 -28.71 19.76
CA HIS A 65 -3.14 -27.57 18.91
C HIS A 65 -2.16 -26.41 19.17
N ASP A 66 -1.92 -26.08 20.44
CA ASP A 66 -0.94 -25.09 20.89
C ASP A 66 0.48 -25.48 20.43
N ALA A 67 0.85 -26.76 20.57
CA ALA A 67 2.14 -27.27 20.13
C ALA A 67 2.33 -27.14 18.61
N ASN A 68 1.32 -27.53 17.81
CA ASN A 68 1.38 -27.43 16.36
C ASN A 68 1.39 -25.97 15.88
N LYS A 69 0.63 -25.07 16.52
CA LYS A 69 0.64 -23.64 16.21
C LYS A 69 2.02 -23.04 16.47
N ALA A 70 2.60 -23.31 17.64
CA ALA A 70 3.94 -22.85 17.98
C ALA A 70 5.00 -23.40 17.02
N LEU A 71 4.90 -24.68 16.65
CA LEU A 71 5.77 -25.29 15.65
C LEU A 71 5.67 -24.56 14.30
N GLN A 72 4.45 -24.32 13.79
CA GLN A 72 4.23 -23.61 12.52
C GLN A 72 4.81 -22.19 12.52
N GLU A 73 4.67 -21.44 13.62
CA GLU A 73 5.26 -20.10 13.77
C GLU A 73 6.80 -20.14 13.77
N LEU A 74 7.42 -21.21 14.27
CA LEU A 74 8.88 -21.34 14.38
C LEU A 74 9.53 -22.00 13.17
N MET A 75 8.78 -22.76 12.37
CA MET A 75 9.30 -23.44 11.16
C MET A 75 10.06 -22.50 10.20
N PRO A 76 9.60 -21.26 9.93
CA PRO A 76 10.36 -20.32 9.10
C PRO A 76 11.75 -19.99 9.65
N LEU A 77 11.94 -20.06 10.97
CA LEU A 77 13.21 -19.72 11.62
C LEU A 77 14.32 -20.73 11.31
N LEU A 78 13.98 -21.95 10.88
CA LEU A 78 14.94 -22.95 10.38
C LEU A 78 15.64 -22.50 9.09
N LYS A 79 15.07 -21.54 8.37
CA LYS A 79 15.56 -21.07 7.06
C LYS A 79 16.37 -19.78 7.15
N LEU A 80 16.54 -19.20 8.34
CA LEU A 80 17.33 -17.97 8.50
C LEU A 80 18.77 -18.21 8.06
N GLN A 81 19.34 -17.25 7.35
CA GLN A 81 20.72 -17.30 6.88
C GLN A 81 21.39 -15.99 7.23
N HIS A 82 22.06 -15.97 8.38
CA HIS A 82 22.79 -14.80 8.85
C HIS A 82 23.99 -15.20 9.71
N ALA A 83 25.13 -14.52 9.54
CA ALA A 83 26.38 -14.86 10.23
C ALA A 83 26.26 -14.75 11.76
N HIS A 84 25.47 -13.78 12.22
CA HIS A 84 25.29 -13.43 13.63
C HIS A 84 23.96 -13.93 14.22
N ILE A 85 23.33 -14.94 13.61
CA ILE A 85 22.13 -15.60 14.14
C ILE A 85 22.40 -17.09 14.28
N SER A 86 22.13 -17.64 15.46
CA SER A 86 22.14 -19.07 15.71
C SER A 86 20.79 -19.65 15.29
N VAL A 87 20.79 -20.31 14.13
CA VAL A 87 19.61 -20.95 13.55
C VAL A 87 19.28 -22.23 14.32
N TYR A 88 17.98 -22.48 14.53
CA TYR A 88 17.51 -23.77 15.05
C TYR A 88 17.91 -24.91 14.11
N GLN A 89 18.34 -26.03 14.67
CA GLN A 89 18.75 -27.20 13.89
C GLN A 89 17.56 -28.10 13.54
N GLU A 90 16.74 -28.38 14.54
CA GLU A 90 15.57 -29.23 14.46
C GLU A 90 14.49 -28.67 15.39
N LEU A 91 13.23 -28.82 14.96
CA LEU A 91 12.05 -28.55 15.78
C LEU A 91 11.17 -29.80 15.71
N PHE A 92 10.74 -30.30 16.87
CA PHE A 92 9.84 -31.45 16.93
C PHE A 92 8.99 -31.44 18.20
N ILE A 93 7.90 -32.20 18.18
CA ILE A 93 7.01 -32.35 19.33
C ILE A 93 7.23 -33.74 19.94
N THR A 94 7.32 -33.81 21.26
CA THR A 94 7.36 -35.06 22.03
C THR A 94 6.21 -35.13 23.00
N TRP A 95 5.76 -36.33 23.32
CA TRP A 95 4.74 -36.55 24.34
C TRP A 95 5.38 -37.05 25.63
N ASN A 96 5.08 -36.41 26.77
CA ASN A 96 5.47 -36.94 28.07
C ASN A 96 4.28 -37.69 28.69
N SER A 97 4.41 -39.01 28.86
CA SER A 97 3.37 -39.86 29.44
C SER A 97 3.13 -39.63 30.93
N GLU A 98 4.13 -39.15 31.69
CA GLU A 98 4.03 -38.97 33.14
C GLU A 98 3.12 -37.78 33.48
N ILE A 99 3.23 -36.70 32.72
CA ILE A 99 2.42 -35.48 32.92
C ILE A 99 1.32 -35.31 31.86
N SER A 100 1.17 -36.28 30.96
CA SER A 100 0.16 -36.32 29.90
C SER A 100 0.05 -35.02 29.09
N SER A 101 1.20 -34.45 28.71
CA SER A 101 1.28 -33.16 28.01
C SER A 101 2.28 -33.20 26.85
N PRO A 102 2.00 -32.48 25.73
CA PRO A 102 2.92 -32.34 24.63
C PRO A 102 4.01 -31.30 24.94
N PHE A 103 5.21 -31.55 24.45
CA PHE A 103 6.37 -30.67 24.57
C PHE A 103 6.89 -30.31 23.20
N LEU A 104 7.04 -29.01 22.95
CA LEU A 104 7.81 -28.52 21.82
C LEU A 104 9.30 -28.52 22.17
N CYS A 105 10.09 -29.22 21.38
CA CYS A 105 11.54 -29.31 21.51
C CYS A 105 12.21 -28.44 20.44
N LEU A 106 13.06 -27.51 20.88
CA LEU A 106 13.86 -26.66 20.00
C LEU A 106 15.34 -27.02 20.14
N VAL A 107 15.94 -27.56 19.08
CA VAL A 107 17.36 -27.97 19.09
C VAL A 107 18.22 -26.80 18.61
N MET A 108 19.19 -26.41 19.43
CA MET A 108 20.09 -25.29 19.17
C MET A 108 21.56 -25.66 19.45
N GLU A 109 22.47 -24.80 19.01
CA GLU A 109 23.91 -24.96 19.23
C GLU A 109 24.25 -24.87 20.72
N PHE A 110 25.10 -25.78 21.21
CA PHE A 110 25.62 -25.68 22.57
C PHE A 110 26.82 -24.74 22.60
N ASN A 111 26.72 -23.69 23.42
CA ASN A 111 27.77 -22.69 23.57
C ASN A 111 28.17 -22.55 25.03
N LYS A 112 29.46 -22.27 25.27
CA LYS A 112 30.03 -22.24 26.62
C LYS A 112 30.01 -20.86 27.27
N VAL A 113 30.05 -19.80 26.48
CA VAL A 113 30.22 -18.42 26.97
C VAL A 113 29.14 -17.54 26.40
N THR A 114 28.41 -16.89 27.30
CA THR A 114 27.40 -15.89 26.96
C THR A 114 27.90 -14.48 27.23
N PHE A 115 27.29 -13.49 26.60
CA PHE A 115 27.62 -12.10 26.88
C PHE A 115 27.25 -11.68 28.31
N GLN A 116 26.31 -12.37 28.94
CA GLN A 116 25.97 -12.18 30.36
C GLN A 116 27.17 -12.43 31.27
N GLU A 117 27.96 -13.48 31.02
CA GLU A 117 29.16 -13.78 31.82
C GLU A 117 30.18 -12.66 31.72
N VAL A 118 30.41 -12.12 30.52
CA VAL A 118 31.33 -10.98 30.32
C VAL A 118 30.89 -9.74 31.10
N ILE A 119 29.59 -9.42 31.09
CA ILE A 119 29.05 -8.29 31.86
C ILE A 119 29.22 -8.54 33.36
N THR A 120 28.96 -9.75 33.83
CA THR A 120 29.12 -10.11 35.25
C THR A 120 30.58 -9.96 35.68
N ASP A 121 31.52 -10.56 34.96
CA ASP A 121 32.95 -10.51 35.27
C ASP A 121 33.47 -9.06 35.29
N LYS A 122 33.06 -8.24 34.31
CA LYS A 122 33.44 -6.82 34.24
C LYS A 122 32.83 -5.99 35.36
N ARG A 123 31.60 -6.31 35.80
CA ARG A 123 30.96 -5.66 36.95
C ARG A 123 31.63 -6.02 38.27
N GLU A 124 31.98 -7.28 38.46
CA GLU A 124 32.69 -7.75 39.66
C GLU A 124 34.09 -7.12 39.76
N ALA A 125 34.79 -7.01 38.62
CA ALA A 125 36.08 -6.33 38.53
C ALA A 125 35.97 -4.79 38.56
N LYS A 126 34.77 -4.23 38.42
CA LYS A 126 34.51 -2.78 38.24
C LYS A 126 35.33 -2.18 37.10
N GLU A 127 35.38 -2.89 35.99
CA GLU A 127 36.14 -2.51 34.79
C GLU A 127 35.26 -1.96 33.68
N ILE A 128 35.87 -1.10 32.86
CA ILE A 128 35.27 -0.62 31.61
C ILE A 128 35.46 -1.71 30.55
N ILE A 129 34.43 -1.98 29.75
CA ILE A 129 34.53 -2.86 28.59
C ILE A 129 35.34 -2.14 27.50
N ASP A 130 36.27 -2.86 26.87
CA ASP A 130 37.06 -2.31 25.77
C ASP A 130 36.17 -1.75 24.65
N ALA A 131 36.49 -0.56 24.17
CA ALA A 131 35.63 0.19 23.25
C ALA A 131 35.53 -0.47 21.87
N GLU A 132 36.65 -0.94 21.32
CA GLU A 132 36.69 -1.58 20.00
C GLU A 132 35.92 -2.89 20.03
N TRP A 133 36.14 -3.68 21.08
CA TRP A 133 35.39 -4.91 21.31
C TRP A 133 33.89 -4.66 21.48
N LEU A 134 33.51 -3.65 22.27
CA LEU A 134 32.12 -3.25 22.48
C LEU A 134 31.44 -2.86 21.17
N GLN A 135 32.08 -2.02 20.36
CA GLN A 135 31.56 -1.57 19.08
C GLN A 135 31.37 -2.74 18.10
N ASN A 136 32.32 -3.69 18.08
CA ASN A 136 32.22 -4.89 17.26
C ASN A 136 31.03 -5.77 17.68
N VAL A 137 30.88 -6.08 18.97
CA VAL A 137 29.76 -6.91 19.47
C VAL A 137 28.42 -6.22 19.21
N LEU A 138 28.31 -4.93 19.52
CA LEU A 138 27.09 -4.17 19.29
C LEU A 138 26.75 -4.10 17.80
N GLY A 139 27.74 -3.94 16.91
CA GLY A 139 27.55 -4.01 15.47
C GLY A 139 26.96 -5.36 15.04
N GLN A 140 27.51 -6.47 15.51
CA GLN A 140 27.00 -7.80 15.15
C GLN A 140 25.57 -8.06 15.62
N VAL A 141 25.21 -7.54 16.80
CA VAL A 141 23.84 -7.59 17.33
C VAL A 141 22.90 -6.73 16.48
N LEU A 142 23.33 -5.53 16.09
CA LEU A 142 22.54 -4.62 15.25
C LEU A 142 22.30 -5.19 13.86
N ASP A 143 23.33 -5.77 13.23
CA ASP A 143 23.23 -6.45 11.93
C ASP A 143 22.21 -7.61 11.98
N ALA A 144 22.32 -8.46 13.00
CA ALA A 144 21.38 -9.56 13.19
C ALA A 144 19.94 -9.08 13.46
N LEU A 145 19.75 -8.03 14.27
CA LEU A 145 18.42 -7.49 14.56
C LEU A 145 17.80 -6.80 13.34
N GLU A 146 18.59 -6.07 12.55
CA GLU A 146 18.12 -5.45 11.32
C GLU A 146 17.63 -6.51 10.33
N TYR A 147 18.40 -7.59 10.15
CA TYR A 147 17.99 -8.73 9.32
C TYR A 147 16.66 -9.34 9.79
N LEU A 148 16.50 -9.56 11.10
CA LEU A 148 15.25 -10.09 11.65
C LEU A 148 14.07 -9.15 11.43
N HIS A 149 14.23 -7.86 11.75
CA HIS A 149 13.19 -6.85 11.60
C HIS A 149 12.81 -6.60 10.14
N HIS A 150 13.76 -6.74 9.20
CA HIS A 150 13.47 -6.67 7.76
C HIS A 150 12.57 -7.83 7.29
N LEU A 151 12.69 -9.00 7.92
CA LEU A 151 11.83 -10.16 7.66
C LEU A 151 10.53 -10.15 8.50
N ASP A 152 10.25 -9.04 9.18
CA ASP A 152 9.17 -8.89 10.16
C ASP A 152 9.19 -9.93 11.30
N ILE A 153 10.40 -10.36 11.68
CA ILE A 153 10.63 -11.27 12.81
C ILE A 153 11.06 -10.44 14.02
N ILE A 154 10.31 -10.58 15.12
CA ILE A 154 10.64 -9.96 16.41
C ILE A 154 11.37 -11.00 17.27
N HIS A 155 12.49 -10.63 17.90
CA HIS A 155 13.25 -11.55 18.75
C HIS A 155 12.48 -11.87 20.06
N ARG A 156 11.88 -10.85 20.70
CA ARG A 156 11.01 -10.93 21.89
C ARG A 156 11.65 -11.38 23.21
N ASN A 157 12.88 -11.87 23.18
CA ASN A 157 13.63 -12.35 24.34
C ASN A 157 15.11 -11.92 24.25
N LEU A 158 15.34 -10.69 23.78
CA LEU A 158 16.68 -10.14 23.64
C LEU A 158 17.25 -9.76 25.02
N LYS A 159 18.35 -10.40 25.42
CA LYS A 159 19.06 -10.18 26.70
C LYS A 159 20.50 -10.69 26.59
N PRO A 160 21.41 -10.30 27.50
CA PRO A 160 22.83 -10.68 27.39
C PRO A 160 23.07 -12.20 27.37
N SER A 161 22.26 -13.00 28.07
CA SER A 161 22.39 -14.47 28.05
C SER A 161 22.06 -15.11 26.70
N ASN A 162 21.38 -14.36 25.82
CA ASN A 162 20.94 -14.78 24.50
C ASN A 162 21.84 -14.21 23.38
N ILE A 163 22.96 -13.58 23.76
CA ILE A 163 24.05 -13.20 22.87
C ILE A 163 25.20 -14.15 23.18
N ILE A 164 25.47 -15.08 22.28
CA ILE A 164 26.55 -16.06 22.41
C ILE A 164 27.85 -15.47 21.89
N LEU A 165 28.96 -15.75 22.56
CA LEU A 165 30.29 -15.46 22.06
C LEU A 165 30.88 -16.74 21.45
N VAL A 166 31.00 -16.75 20.12
CA VAL A 166 31.60 -17.85 19.35
C VAL A 166 33.13 -17.78 19.40
N SER A 167 33.67 -16.56 19.39
CA SER A 167 35.09 -16.25 19.59
C SER A 167 35.23 -14.87 20.22
N SER A 168 36.47 -14.39 20.42
CA SER A 168 36.72 -13.02 20.90
C SER A 168 36.00 -11.97 20.07
N ASP A 169 35.94 -12.15 18.75
CA ASP A 169 35.46 -11.12 17.83
C ASP A 169 34.18 -11.51 17.09
N CYS A 170 33.49 -12.58 17.53
CA CYS A 170 32.28 -13.07 16.87
C CYS A 170 31.22 -13.49 17.89
N CYS A 171 30.03 -12.94 17.72
CA CYS A 171 28.84 -13.22 18.50
C CYS A 171 27.66 -13.64 17.61
N LYS A 172 26.70 -14.34 18.21
CA LYS A 172 25.45 -14.76 17.57
C LYS A 172 24.27 -14.55 18.51
N LEU A 173 23.16 -14.06 17.97
CA LEU A 173 21.86 -14.05 18.65
C LEU A 173 21.26 -15.46 18.66
N GLN A 174 20.69 -15.86 19.78
CA GLN A 174 20.03 -17.16 19.94
C GLN A 174 18.69 -17.03 20.67
N ASP A 175 17.93 -18.13 20.73
CA ASP A 175 16.67 -18.22 21.49
C ASP A 175 15.57 -17.26 20.99
N LEU A 176 15.39 -17.25 19.66
CA LEU A 176 14.26 -16.58 18.99
C LEU A 176 12.94 -17.22 19.43
N SER A 177 11.96 -16.41 19.81
CA SER A 177 10.70 -16.89 20.37
C SER A 177 9.50 -16.65 19.46
N SER A 178 8.43 -17.43 19.62
CA SER A 178 7.16 -17.28 18.87
C SER A 178 6.03 -16.74 19.73
N ASN A 179 4.94 -16.30 19.09
CA ASN A 179 3.87 -15.59 19.80
C ASN A 179 3.01 -16.59 20.56
N ALA A 180 2.78 -17.75 19.93
CA ALA A 180 2.12 -18.89 20.55
C ALA A 180 2.79 -19.29 21.88
N LEU A 181 4.12 -19.31 21.95
CA LEU A 181 4.85 -19.65 23.18
C LEU A 181 4.80 -18.57 24.27
N MET A 182 4.50 -17.31 23.91
CA MET A 182 4.59 -16.17 24.84
C MET A 182 3.24 -15.69 25.38
N THR A 183 2.13 -15.90 24.67
CA THR A 183 0.80 -15.36 25.01
C THR A 183 0.02 -16.11 26.09
N ASN A 184 0.56 -17.22 26.61
CA ASN A 184 -0.13 -18.00 27.63
C ASN A 184 -0.06 -17.32 29.02
N LYS A 185 -1.10 -16.55 29.35
CA LYS A 185 -1.27 -15.82 30.62
C LYS A 185 -1.16 -16.70 31.87
N ALA A 186 -1.62 -17.95 31.83
CA ALA A 186 -1.59 -18.85 32.99
C ALA A 186 -0.15 -19.31 33.30
N LYS A 187 0.62 -19.67 32.26
CA LYS A 187 2.05 -19.99 32.40
C LYS A 187 2.89 -18.77 32.73
N TRP A 188 2.54 -17.59 32.19
CA TRP A 188 3.19 -16.33 32.55
C TRP A 188 2.91 -15.88 33.98
N ASN A 189 1.71 -16.06 34.53
CA ASN A 189 1.39 -15.65 35.90
C ASN A 189 2.09 -16.53 36.94
N ILE A 190 2.27 -17.82 36.67
CA ILE A 190 3.13 -18.71 37.48
C ILE A 190 4.61 -18.28 37.33
N ARG A 191 5.03 -17.84 36.14
CA ARG A 191 6.34 -17.23 35.89
C ARG A 191 6.45 -15.77 36.36
N ALA A 192 5.37 -15.10 36.73
CA ALA A 192 5.37 -13.68 37.12
C ALA A 192 6.04 -13.53 38.49
N GLU A 193 5.96 -14.58 39.31
CA GLU A 193 6.68 -14.75 40.58
C GLU A 193 8.17 -15.13 40.40
N GLU A 194 8.57 -15.61 39.21
CA GLU A 194 9.95 -16.02 38.93
C GLU A 194 10.85 -14.83 38.49
N ASP A 195 11.97 -14.75 39.20
CA ASP A 195 13.11 -13.84 39.12
C ASP A 195 12.93 -12.46 38.46
N PRO A 196 12.78 -11.38 39.27
CA PRO A 196 12.88 -9.99 38.83
C PRO A 196 14.07 -9.66 37.92
N PHE A 197 15.19 -10.40 38.00
CA PHE A 197 16.35 -10.21 37.14
C PHE A 197 16.04 -10.49 35.67
N HIS A 198 15.36 -11.59 35.34
CA HIS A 198 15.11 -11.99 33.95
C HIS A 198 14.18 -11.03 33.20
N LYS A 199 13.22 -10.42 33.89
CA LYS A 199 12.29 -9.44 33.30
C LYS A 199 12.90 -8.04 33.20
N SER A 200 14.10 -7.80 33.73
CA SER A 200 14.67 -6.45 33.80
C SER A 200 14.94 -5.84 32.42
N TRP A 201 15.21 -6.64 31.37
CA TRP A 201 15.41 -6.13 30.00
C TRP A 201 14.12 -5.97 29.19
N MET A 202 13.00 -6.53 29.63
CA MET A 202 11.75 -6.46 28.87
C MET A 202 11.19 -5.03 28.82
N ALA A 203 10.67 -4.67 27.65
CA ALA A 203 9.98 -3.40 27.41
C ALA A 203 8.69 -3.27 28.25
N PRO A 204 8.23 -2.05 28.57
CA PRO A 204 6.99 -1.84 29.32
C PRO A 204 5.79 -2.56 28.69
N GLU A 205 5.62 -2.44 27.37
CA GLU A 205 4.51 -3.04 26.64
C GLU A 205 4.59 -4.58 26.61
N ALA A 206 5.80 -5.15 26.64
CA ALA A 206 6.03 -6.59 26.60
C ALA A 206 5.53 -7.29 27.88
N LEU A 207 5.43 -6.57 29.01
CA LEU A 207 4.83 -7.10 30.25
C LEU A 207 3.33 -7.37 30.10
N SER A 208 2.69 -6.75 29.11
CA SER A 208 1.29 -6.97 28.73
C SER A 208 1.12 -7.90 27.53
N PHE A 209 2.18 -8.62 27.14
CA PHE A 209 2.26 -9.48 25.95
C PHE A 209 2.09 -8.76 24.62
N SER A 210 2.28 -7.44 24.61
CA SER A 210 2.35 -6.66 23.38
C SER A 210 3.81 -6.58 22.95
N PHE A 211 4.15 -7.23 21.84
CA PHE A 211 5.50 -7.25 21.29
C PHE A 211 5.51 -6.58 19.92
N SER A 212 6.50 -5.73 19.71
CA SER A 212 6.81 -5.13 18.41
C SER A 212 8.31 -5.15 18.19
N GLN A 213 8.76 -4.83 16.97
CA GLN A 213 10.18 -4.60 16.69
C GLN A 213 10.79 -3.55 17.65
N LYS A 214 9.99 -2.55 18.06
CA LYS A 214 10.38 -1.54 19.05
C LYS A 214 10.64 -2.12 20.44
N SER A 215 10.02 -3.24 20.80
CA SER A 215 10.25 -3.93 22.07
C SER A 215 11.67 -4.53 22.14
N ASP A 216 12.21 -4.98 21.00
CA ASP A 216 13.61 -5.40 20.91
C ASP A 216 14.55 -4.20 21.05
N ILE A 217 14.19 -3.02 20.53
CA ILE A 217 14.99 -1.78 20.69
C ILE A 217 15.11 -1.36 22.14
N TRP A 218 14.04 -1.47 22.94
CA TRP A 218 14.13 -1.22 24.39
C TRP A 218 15.10 -2.19 25.06
N SER A 219 14.96 -3.49 24.74
CA SER A 219 15.79 -4.55 25.29
C SER A 219 17.27 -4.32 24.96
N LEU A 220 17.56 -3.91 23.71
CA LEU A 220 18.89 -3.52 23.28
C LEU A 220 19.41 -2.28 24.03
N GLY A 221 18.57 -1.27 24.26
CA GLY A 221 18.94 -0.09 25.04
C GLY A 221 19.34 -0.45 26.47
N CYS A 222 18.65 -1.43 27.07
CA CYS A 222 19.00 -1.98 28.38
C CYS A 222 20.34 -2.74 28.36
N ILE A 223 20.66 -3.46 27.28
CA ILE A 223 21.95 -4.13 27.08
C ILE A 223 23.07 -3.08 26.95
N VAL A 224 22.90 -2.06 26.11
CA VAL A 224 23.88 -0.97 25.96
C VAL A 224 24.13 -0.25 27.30
N LEU A 225 23.07 -0.04 28.09
CA LEU A 225 23.17 0.51 29.43
C LEU A 225 23.96 -0.41 30.37
N ASP A 226 23.83 -1.72 30.25
CA ASP A 226 24.63 -2.67 31.02
C ASP A 226 26.11 -2.60 30.64
N MET A 227 26.41 -2.59 29.33
CA MET A 227 27.76 -2.53 28.80
C MET A 227 28.52 -1.30 29.30
N THR A 228 27.83 -0.16 29.33
CA THR A 228 28.42 1.14 29.66
C THR A 228 28.50 1.43 31.16
N SER A 229 27.86 0.62 32.00
CA SER A 229 27.80 0.83 33.45
C SER A 229 28.60 -0.17 34.28
N CYS A 230 29.32 -1.10 33.66
CA CYS A 230 30.06 -2.17 34.35
C CYS A 230 31.05 -1.64 35.41
N SER A 231 31.73 -0.53 35.12
CA SER A 231 32.78 0.01 36.00
C SER A 231 32.27 0.71 37.26
N PHE A 232 30.98 1.04 37.34
CA PHE A 232 30.44 1.84 38.44
C PHE A 232 29.10 1.34 39.00
N MET A 233 28.52 0.28 38.43
CA MET A 233 27.30 -0.35 38.95
C MET A 233 27.49 -1.85 39.15
N ASP A 234 26.93 -2.42 40.21
CA ASP A 234 26.82 -3.88 40.35
C ASP A 234 25.58 -4.44 39.62
N GLY A 235 25.44 -5.77 39.61
CA GLY A 235 24.33 -6.44 38.91
C GLY A 235 22.95 -6.11 39.50
N THR A 236 22.86 -5.93 40.81
CA THR A 236 21.61 -5.62 41.53
C THR A 236 21.19 -4.18 41.27
N GLU A 237 22.12 -3.24 41.33
CA GLU A 237 21.90 -1.83 40.99
C GLU A 237 21.44 -1.68 39.54
N ALA A 238 22.08 -2.39 38.60
CA ALA A 238 21.72 -2.35 37.19
C ALA A 238 20.31 -2.89 36.92
N MET A 239 19.96 -4.00 37.59
CA MET A 239 18.62 -4.57 37.55
C MET A 239 17.56 -3.58 38.09
N HIS A 240 17.81 -2.95 39.24
CA HIS A 240 16.90 -1.96 39.82
C HIS A 240 16.76 -0.73 38.92
N LEU A 241 17.86 -0.27 38.31
CA LEU A 241 17.83 0.83 37.34
C LEU A 241 16.89 0.50 36.19
N ARG A 242 17.08 -0.64 35.51
CA ARG A 242 16.22 -1.05 34.39
C ARG A 242 14.74 -1.14 34.79
N LYS A 243 14.46 -1.69 35.98
CA LYS A 243 13.10 -1.73 36.53
C LYS A 243 12.54 -0.32 36.72
N SER A 244 13.30 0.60 37.31
CA SER A 244 12.86 1.98 37.54
C SER A 244 12.62 2.75 36.24
N LEU A 245 13.40 2.47 35.18
CA LEU A 245 13.26 3.15 33.89
C LEU A 245 11.93 2.87 33.21
N ARG A 246 11.31 1.72 33.47
CA ARG A 246 9.95 1.41 32.99
C ARG A 246 8.85 2.24 33.67
N GLU A 247 9.13 2.76 34.86
CA GLU A 247 8.17 3.56 35.62
C GLU A 247 8.45 5.06 35.43
N SER A 248 9.73 5.46 35.40
CA SER A 248 10.14 6.84 35.21
C SER A 248 11.52 6.96 34.52
N PRO A 249 11.63 7.70 33.41
CA PRO A 249 12.90 7.90 32.70
C PRO A 249 13.88 8.83 33.44
N GLY A 250 13.47 9.46 34.55
CA GLY A 250 14.29 10.42 35.29
C GLY A 250 15.63 9.84 35.78
N SER A 251 15.66 8.54 36.09
CA SER A 251 16.88 7.83 36.51
C SER A 251 17.96 7.80 35.42
N LEU A 252 17.58 7.85 34.13
CA LEU A 252 18.52 7.77 33.01
C LEU A 252 19.48 8.96 32.98
N LYS A 253 18.97 10.17 33.23
CA LYS A 253 19.78 11.41 33.20
C LYS A 253 20.97 11.36 34.15
N ARG A 254 20.76 10.80 35.35
CA ARG A 254 21.81 10.64 36.36
C ARG A 254 22.92 9.71 35.85
N ILE A 255 22.55 8.60 35.21
CA ILE A 255 23.50 7.60 34.71
C ILE A 255 24.29 8.15 33.52
N LEU A 256 23.64 8.86 32.60
CA LEU A 256 24.33 9.53 31.49
C LEU A 256 25.38 10.53 31.99
N LYS A 257 25.08 11.31 33.03
CA LYS A 257 26.06 12.20 33.67
C LYS A 257 27.23 11.42 34.28
N THR A 258 26.96 10.31 34.96
CA THR A 258 28.00 9.46 35.52
C THR A 258 28.89 8.83 34.43
N MET A 259 28.33 8.47 33.27
CA MET A 259 29.10 7.97 32.12
C MET A 259 30.09 9.02 31.60
N GLU A 260 29.69 10.30 31.53
CA GLU A 260 30.57 11.41 31.16
C GLU A 260 31.66 11.64 32.21
N GLU A 261 31.30 11.69 33.50
CA GLU A 261 32.23 11.89 34.62
C GLU A 261 33.29 10.78 34.68
N LYS A 262 32.90 9.54 34.38
CA LYS A 262 33.76 8.36 34.34
C LYS A 262 34.51 8.17 33.02
N GLN A 263 34.32 9.07 32.04
CA GLN A 263 34.94 9.02 30.72
C GLN A 263 34.73 7.67 30.02
N ILE A 264 33.49 7.15 30.08
CA ILE A 264 33.14 5.93 29.36
C ILE A 264 33.34 6.16 27.85
N PRO A 265 34.00 5.23 27.13
CA PRO A 265 34.15 5.33 25.69
C PRO A 265 32.81 5.51 24.99
N ASP A 266 32.80 6.34 23.94
CA ASP A 266 31.60 6.63 23.14
C ASP A 266 30.40 7.18 23.93
N SER A 267 30.65 7.73 25.13
CA SER A 267 29.62 8.28 26.02
C SER A 267 28.75 9.34 25.36
N GLU A 268 29.30 10.15 24.45
CA GLU A 268 28.54 11.11 23.66
C GLU A 268 27.49 10.44 22.75
N THR A 269 27.87 9.38 22.04
CA THR A 269 26.97 8.61 21.20
C THR A 269 25.87 7.96 22.04
N PHE A 270 26.23 7.32 23.16
CA PHE A 270 25.26 6.70 24.05
C PHE A 270 24.33 7.69 24.75
N ARG A 271 24.81 8.90 25.07
CA ARG A 271 23.99 9.99 25.60
C ARG A 271 22.91 10.43 24.64
N ASN A 272 23.20 10.45 23.34
CA ASN A 272 22.22 10.80 22.31
C ASN A 272 21.27 9.62 22.01
N LEU A 273 21.78 8.38 22.09
CA LEU A 273 21.07 7.18 21.67
C LEU A 273 20.12 6.61 22.75
N LEU A 274 20.60 6.44 23.99
CA LEU A 274 19.85 5.77 25.05
C LEU A 274 18.50 6.43 25.37
N PRO A 275 18.36 7.77 25.42
CA PRO A 275 17.06 8.42 25.61
C PRO A 275 16.05 8.12 24.50
N LEU A 276 16.50 7.84 23.29
CA LEU A 276 15.64 7.52 22.14
C LEU A 276 15.22 6.05 22.13
N MET A 277 16.10 5.15 22.57
CA MET A 277 15.80 3.72 22.69
C MET A 277 14.92 3.38 23.90
N LEU A 278 15.03 4.13 24.99
CA LEU A 278 14.36 3.87 26.26
C LEU A 278 13.11 4.75 26.46
N GLN A 279 12.38 5.01 25.37
CA GLN A 279 11.06 5.65 25.41
C GLN A 279 9.98 4.68 25.90
N LEU A 280 9.12 5.14 26.81
CA LEU A 280 8.04 4.31 27.39
C LEU A 280 7.01 3.91 26.32
N ASN A 281 6.59 4.86 25.49
CA ASN A 281 5.70 4.60 24.37
C ASN A 281 6.49 4.00 23.19
N PRO A 282 6.08 2.84 22.64
CA PRO A 282 6.76 2.24 21.49
C PRO A 282 6.75 3.10 20.22
N SER A 283 5.72 3.92 20.02
CA SER A 283 5.60 4.81 18.86
C SER A 283 6.66 5.92 18.85
N ASP A 284 7.02 6.44 20.02
CA ASP A 284 8.03 7.49 20.18
C ASP A 284 9.47 6.92 20.15
N ARG A 285 9.60 5.60 20.29
CA ARG A 285 10.88 4.89 20.33
C ARG A 285 11.47 4.77 18.93
N ILE A 286 12.77 4.96 18.78
CA ILE A 286 13.44 4.85 17.47
C ILE A 286 13.44 3.41 16.91
N THR A 287 13.65 3.26 15.60
CA THR A 287 13.76 1.97 14.91
C THR A 287 15.19 1.43 14.92
N ILE A 288 15.37 0.17 14.51
CA ILE A 288 16.71 -0.41 14.33
C ILE A 288 17.55 0.38 13.31
N LYS A 289 16.93 0.86 12.23
CA LYS A 289 17.58 1.68 11.19
C LYS A 289 18.11 2.99 11.75
N ASP A 290 17.34 3.65 12.61
CA ASP A 290 17.76 4.88 13.28
C ASP A 290 18.94 4.62 14.22
N VAL A 291 18.94 3.50 14.95
CA VAL A 291 20.05 3.10 15.84
C VAL A 291 21.32 2.87 15.01
N VAL A 292 21.23 2.14 13.90
CA VAL A 292 22.36 1.93 12.97
C VAL A 292 22.87 3.26 12.43
N HIS A 293 21.97 4.16 12.03
CA HIS A 293 22.34 5.48 11.54
C HIS A 293 23.07 6.32 12.60
N ILE A 294 22.52 6.44 13.82
CA ILE A 294 23.13 7.24 14.89
C ILE A 294 24.50 6.69 15.31
N THR A 295 24.68 5.37 15.33
CA THR A 295 25.91 4.72 15.80
C THR A 295 27.01 4.67 14.73
N PHE A 296 26.68 4.28 13.49
CA PHE A 296 27.66 4.00 12.44
C PHE A 296 27.72 5.05 11.33
N VAL A 297 26.64 5.82 11.09
CA VAL A 297 26.60 6.86 10.04
C VAL A 297 26.96 8.22 10.62
N SER A 298 26.26 8.65 11.67
CA SER A 298 26.52 9.90 12.38
C SER A 298 27.59 9.77 13.47
N GLY A 299 27.84 8.54 13.94
CA GLY A 299 28.77 8.24 15.03
C GLY A 299 30.13 7.73 14.56
N SER A 300 31.05 7.52 15.50
CA SER A 300 32.44 7.10 15.25
C SER A 300 32.66 5.58 15.31
N PHE A 301 31.59 4.78 15.40
CA PHE A 301 31.74 3.34 15.66
C PHE A 301 32.43 2.63 14.49
N LYS A 302 33.28 1.67 14.83
CA LYS A 302 33.91 0.76 13.88
C LYS A 302 33.40 -0.64 14.17
N SER A 303 32.94 -1.34 13.14
CA SER A 303 32.48 -2.72 13.23
C SER A 303 33.19 -3.56 12.17
N SER A 304 33.47 -4.81 12.51
CA SER A 304 33.96 -5.85 11.59
C SER A 304 32.87 -6.47 10.70
N CYS A 305 31.57 -6.17 10.95
CA CYS A 305 30.46 -6.68 10.14
C CYS A 305 30.46 -6.09 8.73
N ILE A 306 30.53 -6.94 7.71
CA ILE A 306 30.53 -6.51 6.30
C ILE A 306 29.21 -5.80 5.95
N SER A 307 28.05 -6.26 6.42
CA SER A 307 26.73 -5.64 6.15
C SER A 307 26.62 -4.21 6.71
N LEU A 308 27.13 -3.96 7.92
CA LEU A 308 27.21 -2.60 8.49
C LEU A 308 28.36 -1.80 7.88
N THR A 309 29.39 -2.50 7.38
CA THR A 309 30.43 -1.90 6.54
C THR A 309 29.88 -1.55 5.15
N LEU A 310 28.79 -2.16 4.66
CA LEU A 310 28.07 -1.78 3.44
C LEU A 310 27.22 -0.53 3.65
N TYR A 311 26.62 -0.32 4.83
CA TYR A 311 26.13 1.02 5.25
C TYR A 311 27.25 2.07 5.24
N ARG A 312 28.49 1.64 5.57
CA ARG A 312 29.71 2.46 5.46
C ARG A 312 30.32 2.50 4.05
N GLN A 313 29.92 1.59 3.17
CA GLN A 313 30.35 1.47 1.79
C GLN A 313 29.16 1.74 0.87
N MET A 314 28.62 2.95 0.99
CA MET A 314 28.55 3.69 -0.26
C MET A 314 29.98 3.65 -0.84
N LEU A 315 30.15 3.26 -2.10
CA LEU A 315 31.31 3.76 -2.85
C LEU A 315 31.39 5.26 -2.50
N PRO A 316 32.51 5.76 -1.94
CA PRO A 316 32.63 7.17 -1.60
C PRO A 316 32.10 7.96 -2.78
N VAL A 317 31.32 9.03 -2.52
CA VAL A 317 30.61 9.75 -3.58
C VAL A 317 31.52 10.03 -4.77
N SER A 318 32.77 10.39 -4.48
CA SER A 318 33.84 10.58 -5.46
C SER A 318 34.17 9.37 -6.35
N ILE A 319 34.17 8.13 -5.83
CA ILE A 319 34.44 6.92 -6.62
C ILE A 319 33.21 6.52 -7.42
N THR A 320 31.99 6.58 -6.86
CA THR A 320 30.78 6.35 -7.66
C THR A 320 30.67 7.39 -8.77
N ASP A 321 30.89 8.67 -8.46
CA ASP A 321 30.84 9.74 -9.44
C ASP A 321 31.94 9.57 -10.49
N MET A 322 33.11 9.08 -10.12
CA MET A 322 34.18 8.73 -11.07
C MET A 322 33.78 7.58 -12.00
N LEU A 323 33.18 6.51 -11.46
CA LEU A 323 32.67 5.38 -12.26
C LEU A 323 31.53 5.81 -13.19
N LEU A 324 30.70 6.76 -12.75
CA LEU A 324 29.55 7.27 -13.49
C LEU A 324 29.83 8.57 -14.28
N ALA A 325 31.09 9.02 -14.34
CA ALA A 325 31.48 10.26 -15.02
C ALA A 325 31.56 10.12 -16.55
N GLY A 326 31.53 8.89 -17.06
CA GLY A 326 31.73 8.59 -18.48
C GLY A 326 30.46 8.72 -19.34
N ASN A 327 30.51 8.09 -20.52
CA ASN A 327 29.41 8.02 -21.47
C ASN A 327 28.40 6.92 -21.08
N VAL A 328 27.28 6.83 -21.80
CA VAL A 328 26.22 5.84 -21.52
C VAL A 328 26.76 4.42 -21.41
N ALA A 329 27.63 3.99 -22.34
CA ALA A 329 28.22 2.66 -22.33
C ALA A 329 29.00 2.37 -21.03
N SER A 330 29.84 3.31 -20.57
CA SER A 330 30.59 3.15 -19.32
C SER A 330 29.68 3.11 -18.08
N ILE A 331 28.59 3.87 -18.08
CA ILE A 331 27.61 3.87 -16.99
C ILE A 331 26.86 2.53 -16.98
N LEU A 332 26.45 2.01 -18.14
CA LEU A 332 25.80 0.70 -18.24
C LEU A 332 26.73 -0.43 -17.80
N GLU A 333 28.01 -0.39 -18.19
CA GLU A 333 29.03 -1.34 -17.73
C GLU A 333 29.18 -1.29 -16.20
N ALA A 334 29.21 -0.10 -15.61
CA ALA A 334 29.22 0.06 -14.16
C ALA A 334 27.94 -0.50 -13.51
N MET A 335 26.76 -0.23 -14.06
CA MET A 335 25.50 -0.79 -13.55
C MET A 335 25.49 -2.32 -13.59
N GLN A 336 26.01 -2.94 -14.65
CA GLN A 336 26.10 -4.40 -14.76
C GLN A 336 27.10 -4.98 -13.74
N ASN A 337 28.29 -4.38 -13.62
CA ASN A 337 29.33 -4.81 -12.68
C ASN A 337 28.91 -4.67 -11.21
N PHE A 338 28.07 -3.68 -10.89
CA PHE A 338 27.56 -3.40 -9.55
C PHE A 338 26.04 -3.67 -9.44
N SER A 339 25.52 -4.65 -10.19
CA SER A 339 24.08 -4.94 -10.29
C SER A 339 23.39 -5.13 -8.93
N SER A 340 24.06 -5.75 -7.96
CA SER A 340 23.54 -5.98 -6.61
C SER A 340 23.55 -4.75 -5.68
N TRP A 341 24.03 -3.58 -6.12
CA TRP A 341 24.22 -2.39 -5.28
C TRP A 341 23.18 -1.29 -5.57
N PRO A 342 22.12 -1.15 -4.76
CA PRO A 342 21.00 -0.24 -5.02
C PRO A 342 21.43 1.22 -5.24
N GLU A 343 22.43 1.71 -4.50
CA GLU A 343 22.90 3.09 -4.54
C GLU A 343 23.60 3.43 -5.87
N VAL A 344 24.35 2.47 -6.41
CA VAL A 344 25.03 2.61 -7.71
C VAL A 344 23.98 2.66 -8.81
N GLN A 345 23.01 1.75 -8.76
CA GLN A 345 21.89 1.72 -9.71
C GLN A 345 21.10 3.04 -9.67
N LEU A 346 20.74 3.50 -8.47
CA LEU A 346 19.97 4.73 -8.28
C LEU A 346 20.74 5.97 -8.76
N ARG A 347 22.05 6.08 -8.48
CA ARG A 347 22.85 7.20 -9.01
C ARG A 347 23.05 7.14 -10.51
N ALA A 348 23.25 5.95 -11.08
CA ALA A 348 23.36 5.78 -12.52
C ALA A 348 22.07 6.22 -13.23
N MET A 349 20.90 5.78 -12.75
CA MET A 349 19.60 6.22 -13.28
C MET A 349 19.37 7.73 -13.10
N LYS A 350 19.71 8.30 -11.93
CA LYS A 350 19.67 9.76 -11.71
C LYS A 350 20.64 10.52 -12.62
N ARG A 351 21.77 9.91 -12.99
CA ARG A 351 22.72 10.49 -13.95
C ARG A 351 22.12 10.49 -15.35
N PHE A 352 21.50 9.40 -15.78
CA PHE A 352 20.80 9.32 -17.06
C PHE A 352 19.68 10.36 -17.17
N LEU A 353 18.85 10.53 -16.13
CA LEU A 353 17.81 11.57 -16.08
C LEU A 353 18.36 13.00 -16.24
N LYS A 354 19.64 13.22 -15.94
CA LYS A 354 20.32 14.53 -16.09
C LYS A 354 21.10 14.64 -17.40
N MET A 355 21.22 13.58 -18.19
CA MET A 355 21.94 13.62 -19.46
C MET A 355 21.05 14.23 -20.56
N PRO A 356 21.65 14.98 -21.49
CA PRO A 356 20.90 15.53 -22.60
C PRO A 356 20.49 14.42 -23.58
N ALA A 357 19.36 14.65 -24.24
CA ALA A 357 18.70 13.76 -25.20
C ALA A 357 19.65 13.18 -26.27
N ASP A 358 20.55 13.99 -26.82
CA ASP A 358 21.53 13.61 -27.84
C ASP A 358 22.56 12.56 -27.36
N GLN A 359 22.80 12.47 -26.05
CA GLN A 359 23.77 11.55 -25.47
C GLN A 359 23.18 10.21 -25.05
N LEU A 360 21.85 10.12 -24.87
CA LEU A 360 21.18 8.91 -24.36
C LEU A 360 20.94 7.84 -25.42
N GLY A 361 21.20 8.11 -26.70
CA GLY A 361 20.94 7.17 -27.80
C GLY A 361 19.46 7.08 -28.15
N LEU A 362 18.84 8.25 -28.40
CA LEU A 362 17.43 8.39 -28.75
C LEU A 362 17.05 7.80 -30.12
N PRO A 363 15.76 7.49 -30.34
CA PRO A 363 14.60 7.74 -29.47
C PRO A 363 14.40 6.71 -28.34
N TRP A 364 14.89 5.47 -28.51
CA TRP A 364 14.70 4.39 -27.53
C TRP A 364 15.97 3.51 -27.44
N PRO A 365 16.83 3.70 -26.43
CA PRO A 365 18.07 2.92 -26.29
C PRO A 365 17.80 1.53 -25.69
N PRO A 366 17.86 0.43 -26.47
CA PRO A 366 17.42 -0.89 -26.01
C PRO A 366 18.28 -1.45 -24.87
N GLU A 367 19.59 -1.24 -24.91
CA GLU A 367 20.53 -1.71 -23.88
C GLU A 367 20.26 -1.03 -22.52
N LEU A 368 19.96 0.27 -22.53
CA LEU A 368 19.62 1.00 -21.31
C LEU A 368 18.31 0.49 -20.71
N VAL A 369 17.29 0.28 -21.56
CA VAL A 369 15.99 -0.22 -21.12
C VAL A 369 16.13 -1.62 -20.53
N GLU A 370 16.88 -2.52 -21.16
CA GLU A 370 17.12 -3.87 -20.66
C GLU A 370 17.81 -3.86 -19.28
N VAL A 371 18.82 -3.01 -19.09
CA VAL A 371 19.51 -2.86 -17.80
C VAL A 371 18.57 -2.27 -16.73
N VAL A 372 17.74 -1.29 -17.09
CA VAL A 372 16.75 -0.70 -16.16
C VAL A 372 15.71 -1.74 -15.75
N LEU A 373 15.16 -2.51 -16.69
CA LEU A 373 14.20 -3.58 -16.38
C LEU A 373 14.85 -4.64 -15.47
N THR A 374 16.05 -5.12 -15.81
CA THR A 374 16.79 -6.08 -14.98
C THR A 374 17.04 -5.53 -13.56
N THR A 375 17.33 -4.24 -13.46
CA THR A 375 17.50 -3.54 -12.17
C THR A 375 16.19 -3.52 -11.37
N MET A 376 15.07 -3.21 -12.03
CA MET A 376 13.74 -3.24 -11.41
C MET A 376 13.39 -4.64 -10.91
N GLU A 377 13.74 -5.69 -11.65
CA GLU A 377 13.50 -7.09 -11.25
C GLU A 377 14.36 -7.51 -10.06
N LEU A 378 15.64 -7.13 -10.05
CA LEU A 378 16.58 -7.51 -8.99
C LEU A 378 16.29 -6.77 -7.66
N HIS A 379 15.79 -5.55 -7.74
CA HIS A 379 15.51 -4.67 -6.61
C HIS A 379 14.01 -4.35 -6.48
N ASP A 380 13.18 -5.36 -6.68
CA ASP A 380 11.70 -5.24 -6.68
C ASP A 380 11.13 -4.62 -5.39
N ARG A 381 11.79 -4.84 -4.25
CA ARG A 381 11.39 -4.30 -2.93
C ARG A 381 11.93 -2.91 -2.61
N VAL A 382 12.81 -2.33 -3.45
CA VAL A 382 13.42 -1.02 -3.19
C VAL A 382 12.64 0.08 -3.90
N LEU A 383 11.77 0.78 -3.14
CA LEU A 383 10.86 1.80 -3.68
C LEU A 383 11.59 2.91 -4.48
N ASP A 384 12.70 3.45 -3.97
CA ASP A 384 13.47 4.51 -4.65
C ASP A 384 13.98 4.07 -6.04
N ILE A 385 14.33 2.80 -6.19
CA ILE A 385 14.74 2.24 -7.48
C ILE A 385 13.55 2.17 -8.42
N GLN A 386 12.41 1.65 -7.95
CA GLN A 386 11.21 1.55 -8.78
C GLN A 386 10.73 2.93 -9.26
N LEU A 387 10.71 3.93 -8.37
CA LEU A 387 10.38 5.32 -8.69
C LEU A 387 11.36 5.89 -9.72
N CYS A 388 12.67 5.76 -9.50
CA CYS A 388 13.67 6.31 -10.41
C CYS A 388 13.67 5.62 -11.78
N ALA A 389 13.48 4.30 -11.80
CA ALA A 389 13.40 3.50 -13.02
C ALA A 389 12.16 3.87 -13.84
N CYS A 390 10.98 3.93 -13.21
CA CYS A 390 9.75 4.36 -13.88
C CYS A 390 9.87 5.81 -14.39
N SER A 391 10.56 6.69 -13.65
CA SER A 391 10.79 8.08 -14.08
C SER A 391 11.66 8.14 -15.32
N LEU A 392 12.71 7.34 -15.36
CA LEU A 392 13.60 7.24 -16.51
C LEU A 392 12.88 6.64 -17.72
N LEU A 393 12.07 5.59 -17.54
CA LEU A 393 11.26 5.02 -18.61
C LEU A 393 10.26 6.04 -19.18
N LEU A 394 9.55 6.78 -18.31
CA LEU A 394 8.64 7.85 -18.74
C LEU A 394 9.37 8.96 -19.51
N HIS A 395 10.56 9.34 -19.05
CA HIS A 395 11.39 10.33 -19.71
C HIS A 395 11.83 9.89 -21.11
N LEU A 396 12.28 8.64 -21.24
CA LEU A 396 12.69 8.07 -22.53
C LEU A 396 11.50 7.94 -23.49
N LEU A 397 10.35 7.45 -23.02
CA LEU A 397 9.12 7.37 -23.83
C LEU A 397 8.63 8.74 -24.28
N GLY A 398 8.57 9.70 -23.36
CA GLY A 398 8.13 11.06 -23.67
C GLY A 398 9.00 11.73 -24.74
N GLN A 399 10.32 11.53 -24.68
CA GLN A 399 11.22 12.05 -25.71
C GLN A 399 11.04 11.36 -27.07
N ALA A 400 10.81 10.03 -27.08
CA ALA A 400 10.54 9.30 -28.30
C ALA A 400 9.29 9.82 -29.02
N LEU A 401 8.18 9.99 -28.28
CA LEU A 401 6.90 10.47 -28.82
C LEU A 401 6.96 11.93 -29.31
N VAL A 402 7.78 12.78 -28.68
CA VAL A 402 7.98 14.17 -29.12
C VAL A 402 8.75 14.23 -30.45
N LEU A 403 9.71 13.34 -30.65
CA LEU A 403 10.53 13.31 -31.87
C LEU A 403 9.76 12.72 -33.06
N ASP A 404 8.97 11.69 -32.82
CA ASP A 404 8.13 11.05 -33.82
C ASP A 404 6.84 10.54 -33.15
N PRO A 405 5.69 11.22 -33.35
CA PRO A 405 4.40 10.80 -32.78
C PRO A 405 3.94 9.42 -33.24
N GLU A 406 4.47 8.92 -34.37
CA GLU A 406 4.18 7.60 -34.93
C GLU A 406 5.30 6.59 -34.61
N ALA A 407 6.26 6.95 -33.76
CA ALA A 407 7.32 6.04 -33.36
C ALA A 407 6.75 4.84 -32.63
N LYS A 408 6.87 3.67 -33.25
CA LYS A 408 6.63 2.38 -32.59
C LYS A 408 7.68 2.16 -31.51
N VAL A 409 7.36 2.54 -30.29
CA VAL A 409 8.12 2.16 -29.10
C VAL A 409 8.15 0.63 -29.03
N PRO A 410 9.33 -0.01 -28.90
CA PRO A 410 9.42 -1.45 -28.71
C PRO A 410 8.80 -1.86 -27.36
N CYS A 411 7.52 -2.20 -27.35
CA CYS A 411 6.84 -2.73 -26.17
C CYS A 411 7.09 -4.23 -26.08
N ASN A 412 8.15 -4.61 -25.35
CA ASN A 412 8.40 -6.02 -25.08
C ASN A 412 7.54 -6.50 -23.90
N GLN A 413 7.13 -7.76 -23.93
CA GLN A 413 6.53 -8.51 -22.80
C GLN A 413 7.28 -8.31 -21.47
N ALA A 414 8.59 -8.07 -21.53
CA ALA A 414 9.44 -7.76 -20.37
C ALA A 414 9.07 -6.45 -19.66
N ILE A 415 8.67 -5.41 -20.39
CA ILE A 415 8.27 -4.12 -19.80
C ILE A 415 6.96 -4.31 -19.05
N THR A 416 5.96 -4.88 -19.71
CA THR A 416 4.64 -5.15 -19.11
C THR A 416 4.76 -6.02 -17.87
N SER A 417 5.52 -7.11 -17.92
CA SER A 417 5.70 -7.99 -16.76
C SER A 417 6.44 -7.33 -15.60
N SER A 418 7.43 -6.48 -15.88
CA SER A 418 8.15 -5.69 -14.86
C SER A 418 7.24 -4.66 -14.19
N LEU A 419 6.42 -3.93 -14.99
CA LEU A 419 5.46 -2.95 -14.47
C LEU A 419 4.36 -3.61 -13.64
N LEU A 420 3.83 -4.76 -14.08
CA LEU A 420 2.86 -5.53 -13.30
C LEU A 420 3.46 -6.06 -11.99
N ARG A 421 4.73 -6.49 -11.99
CA ARG A 421 5.43 -6.86 -10.75
C ARG A 421 5.57 -5.66 -9.82
N CYS A 422 5.87 -4.48 -10.37
CA CYS A 422 5.97 -3.24 -9.62
C CYS A 422 4.66 -2.90 -8.88
N LEU A 423 3.51 -3.04 -9.55
CA LEU A 423 2.18 -2.85 -8.93
C LEU A 423 1.94 -3.83 -7.76
N ARG A 424 2.39 -5.09 -7.89
CA ARG A 424 2.22 -6.11 -6.85
C ARG A 424 3.16 -5.92 -5.66
N SER A 425 4.38 -5.42 -5.90
CA SER A 425 5.38 -5.25 -4.85
C SER A 425 5.12 -3.99 -4.00
N HIS A 426 4.50 -2.95 -4.57
CA HIS A 426 4.24 -1.67 -3.91
C HIS A 426 2.80 -1.19 -4.16
N PRO A 427 1.78 -1.91 -3.65
CA PRO A 427 0.37 -1.63 -3.97
C PRO A 427 -0.15 -0.33 -3.36
N GLU A 428 0.47 0.18 -2.29
CA GLU A 428 0.00 1.36 -1.55
C GLU A 428 0.72 2.67 -1.95
N GLU A 429 1.75 2.61 -2.80
CA GLU A 429 2.60 3.77 -3.11
C GLU A 429 2.06 4.59 -4.30
N GLU A 430 1.25 5.60 -4.00
CA GLU A 430 0.50 6.40 -4.98
C GLU A 430 1.38 6.98 -6.11
N GLN A 431 2.54 7.55 -5.77
CA GLN A 431 3.43 8.14 -6.77
C GLN A 431 3.89 7.11 -7.81
N LEU A 432 4.20 5.90 -7.37
CA LEU A 432 4.63 4.83 -8.24
C LEU A 432 3.47 4.32 -9.09
N LEU A 433 2.27 4.19 -8.50
CA LEU A 433 1.05 3.81 -9.23
C LEU A 433 0.77 4.76 -10.39
N VAL A 434 0.81 6.08 -10.15
CA VAL A 434 0.63 7.11 -11.19
C VAL A 434 1.60 6.91 -12.35
N MET A 435 2.86 6.67 -12.04
CA MET A 435 3.90 6.48 -13.05
C MET A 435 3.71 5.18 -13.83
N VAL A 436 3.40 4.09 -13.14
CA VAL A 436 3.17 2.79 -13.78
C VAL A 436 1.90 2.81 -14.63
N TYR A 437 0.81 3.43 -14.17
CA TYR A 437 -0.41 3.59 -14.96
C TYR A 437 -0.17 4.43 -16.21
N SER A 438 0.60 5.51 -16.10
CA SER A 438 0.99 6.32 -17.25
C SER A 438 1.82 5.53 -18.26
N LEU A 439 2.80 4.75 -17.78
CA LEU A 439 3.62 3.87 -18.62
C LEU A 439 2.75 2.83 -19.34
N LEU A 440 1.88 2.14 -18.60
CA LEU A 440 0.98 1.14 -19.16
C LEU A 440 0.02 1.76 -20.18
N ALA A 441 -0.53 2.95 -19.92
CA ALA A 441 -1.43 3.64 -20.86
C ALA A 441 -0.74 3.96 -22.19
N ILE A 442 0.52 4.43 -22.13
CA ILE A 442 1.31 4.69 -23.35
C ILE A 442 1.60 3.38 -24.09
N THR A 443 2.06 2.34 -23.39
CA THR A 443 2.43 1.06 -24.03
C THR A 443 1.24 0.31 -24.63
N THR A 444 0.05 0.42 -24.03
CA THR A 444 -1.18 -0.25 -24.49
C THR A 444 -1.81 0.38 -25.72
N THR A 445 -1.63 1.69 -25.93
CA THR A 445 -2.15 2.36 -27.13
C THR A 445 -1.35 2.05 -28.40
N GLN A 446 -0.13 1.52 -28.27
CA GLN A 446 0.82 1.32 -29.37
C GLN A 446 0.83 -0.13 -29.91
N GLU A 447 0.45 -1.12 -29.11
CA GLU A 447 0.42 -2.54 -29.49
C GLU A 447 -0.84 -3.24 -28.95
N SER A 448 -1.29 -4.30 -29.64
CA SER A 448 -2.42 -5.15 -29.22
C SER A 448 -2.03 -6.07 -28.04
N VAL A 449 -1.67 -5.49 -26.90
CA VAL A 449 -1.23 -6.21 -25.67
C VAL A 449 -2.43 -6.80 -24.88
N SER A 450 -3.52 -7.12 -25.58
CA SER A 450 -4.82 -7.39 -24.96
C SER A 450 -4.88 -8.68 -24.13
N GLU A 451 -4.20 -9.77 -24.52
CA GLU A 451 -4.41 -11.08 -23.85
C GLU A 451 -3.63 -11.21 -22.53
N GLU A 452 -2.39 -10.71 -22.46
CA GLU A 452 -1.55 -10.87 -21.27
C GLU A 452 -1.98 -9.95 -20.12
N LEU A 453 -2.38 -8.72 -20.44
CA LEU A 453 -2.88 -7.76 -19.45
C LEU A 453 -4.18 -8.25 -18.80
N GLN A 454 -5.01 -8.95 -19.57
CA GLN A 454 -6.21 -9.60 -19.04
C GLN A 454 -5.87 -10.82 -18.19
N ASN A 455 -4.97 -11.69 -18.65
CA ASN A 455 -4.51 -12.84 -17.87
C ASN A 455 -3.83 -12.43 -16.55
N ALA A 456 -3.27 -11.23 -16.49
CA ALA A 456 -2.65 -10.68 -15.28
C ALA A 456 -3.64 -10.07 -14.27
N GLY A 457 -4.94 -9.95 -14.61
CA GLY A 457 -5.95 -9.34 -13.76
C GLY A 457 -5.81 -7.83 -13.60
N LEU A 458 -5.21 -7.13 -14.57
CA LEU A 458 -4.92 -5.69 -14.46
C LEU A 458 -6.19 -4.84 -14.29
N LEU A 459 -7.28 -5.21 -14.97
CA LEU A 459 -8.57 -4.50 -14.85
C LEU A 459 -9.07 -4.52 -13.40
N ASP A 460 -9.03 -5.67 -12.75
CA ASP A 460 -9.46 -5.82 -11.35
C ASP A 460 -8.60 -4.96 -10.41
N HIS A 461 -7.28 -4.93 -10.63
CA HIS A 461 -6.37 -4.09 -9.84
C HIS A 461 -6.66 -2.59 -10.02
N ILE A 462 -6.94 -2.14 -11.25
CA ILE A 462 -7.30 -0.74 -11.51
C ILE A 462 -8.60 -0.39 -10.79
N LEU A 463 -9.62 -1.24 -10.87
CA LEU A 463 -10.91 -0.98 -10.25
C LEU A 463 -10.83 -1.00 -8.72
N GLU A 464 -10.10 -1.96 -8.13
CA GLU A 464 -9.85 -2.03 -6.70
C GLU A 464 -9.12 -0.78 -6.19
N HIS A 465 -8.08 -0.33 -6.90
CA HIS A 465 -7.33 0.87 -6.53
C HIS A 465 -8.11 2.17 -6.74
N LEU A 466 -8.88 2.28 -7.82
CA LEU A 466 -9.76 3.44 -8.00
C LEU A 466 -10.83 3.52 -6.90
N HIS A 467 -11.29 2.38 -6.39
CA HIS A 467 -12.25 2.32 -5.28
C HIS A 467 -11.60 2.68 -3.93
N SER A 468 -10.40 2.18 -3.65
CA SER A 468 -9.70 2.43 -2.39
C SER A 468 -9.04 3.82 -2.32
N SER A 469 -8.64 4.38 -3.46
CA SER A 469 -7.88 5.64 -3.56
C SER A 469 -8.69 6.82 -4.14
N LEU A 470 -10.01 6.87 -3.93
CA LEU A 470 -10.86 8.00 -4.38
C LEU A 470 -10.38 9.39 -3.94
N GLN A 471 -9.61 9.47 -2.85
CA GLN A 471 -9.04 10.72 -2.32
C GLN A 471 -7.76 11.18 -3.05
N SER A 472 -7.15 10.34 -3.88
CA SER A 472 -5.94 10.67 -4.63
C SER A 472 -6.28 11.05 -6.07
N ARG A 473 -6.28 12.35 -6.33
CA ARG A 473 -6.59 12.93 -7.65
C ARG A 473 -5.75 12.29 -8.77
N ASP A 474 -4.44 12.23 -8.59
CA ASP A 474 -3.52 11.84 -9.68
C ASP A 474 -3.63 10.35 -10.00
N VAL A 475 -3.90 9.51 -8.99
CA VAL A 475 -4.19 8.09 -9.17
C VAL A 475 -5.50 7.92 -9.95
N CYS A 476 -6.55 8.67 -9.61
CA CYS A 476 -7.82 8.62 -10.33
C CYS A 476 -7.67 9.02 -11.80
N VAL A 477 -7.01 10.15 -12.11
CA VAL A 477 -6.81 10.59 -13.51
C VAL A 477 -5.99 9.55 -14.29
N SER A 478 -4.90 9.07 -13.72
CA SER A 478 -4.01 8.11 -14.40
C SER A 478 -4.68 6.76 -14.58
N GLY A 479 -5.45 6.30 -13.60
CA GLY A 479 -6.22 5.06 -13.65
C GLY A 479 -7.34 5.13 -14.70
N LEU A 480 -8.05 6.26 -14.81
CA LEU A 480 -9.05 6.48 -15.87
C LEU A 480 -8.39 6.53 -17.26
N GLY A 481 -7.21 7.16 -17.38
CA GLY A 481 -6.45 7.17 -18.63
C GLY A 481 -6.02 5.77 -19.08
N LEU A 482 -5.52 4.94 -18.15
CA LEU A 482 -5.20 3.54 -18.43
C LEU A 482 -6.44 2.72 -18.78
N LEU A 483 -7.55 2.94 -18.07
CA LEU A 483 -8.82 2.28 -18.37
C LEU A 483 -9.32 2.64 -19.77
N TRP A 484 -9.23 3.92 -20.16
CA TRP A 484 -9.54 4.35 -21.52
C TRP A 484 -8.67 3.64 -22.56
N ALA A 485 -7.35 3.57 -22.34
CA ALA A 485 -6.42 2.90 -23.25
C ALA A 485 -6.75 1.40 -23.41
N LEU A 486 -7.09 0.71 -22.32
CA LEU A 486 -7.52 -0.69 -22.35
C LEU A 486 -8.85 -0.90 -23.09
N LEU A 487 -9.75 0.08 -23.06
CA LEU A 487 -11.06 0.00 -23.70
C LEU A 487 -11.04 0.35 -25.20
N LEU A 488 -9.96 0.97 -25.71
CA LEU A 488 -9.84 1.26 -27.13
C LEU A 488 -9.74 -0.01 -27.99
N ASP A 489 -9.02 -1.04 -27.50
CA ASP A 489 -8.80 -2.32 -28.21
C ASP A 489 -9.77 -3.42 -27.73
N ALA A 490 -10.99 -3.04 -27.32
CA ALA A 490 -11.96 -3.85 -26.58
C ALA A 490 -12.62 -5.02 -27.36
N VAL A 491 -11.85 -5.74 -28.18
CA VAL A 491 -12.27 -7.03 -28.76
C VAL A 491 -12.43 -8.10 -27.67
N ILE A 492 -11.83 -7.95 -26.48
CA ILE A 492 -11.69 -9.07 -25.51
C ILE A 492 -12.00 -8.68 -24.04
N VAL A 493 -12.68 -7.58 -23.70
CA VAL A 493 -12.93 -7.28 -22.27
C VAL A 493 -14.15 -8.04 -21.74
N ASN A 494 -14.02 -8.71 -20.58
CA ASN A 494 -15.14 -9.34 -19.88
C ASN A 494 -16.19 -8.27 -19.55
N LYS A 495 -17.37 -8.36 -20.18
CA LYS A 495 -18.41 -7.34 -20.00
C LYS A 495 -18.89 -7.24 -18.56
N GLY A 496 -18.85 -8.32 -17.79
CA GLY A 496 -19.36 -8.33 -16.41
C GLY A 496 -18.62 -7.38 -15.46
N THR A 497 -17.29 -7.33 -15.54
CA THR A 497 -16.46 -6.44 -14.70
C THR A 497 -16.60 -4.96 -15.08
N LEU A 498 -17.02 -4.68 -16.33
CA LEU A 498 -17.20 -3.30 -16.81
C LEU A 498 -18.53 -2.67 -16.40
N GLU A 499 -19.50 -3.46 -15.92
CA GLU A 499 -20.83 -2.96 -15.54
C GLU A 499 -20.82 -2.10 -14.27
N GLU A 500 -19.80 -2.25 -13.42
CA GLU A 500 -19.63 -1.48 -12.17
C GLU A 500 -18.89 -0.14 -12.39
N VAL A 501 -18.21 0.00 -13.53
CA VAL A 501 -17.39 1.17 -13.87
C VAL A 501 -18.21 2.47 -13.94
N PRO A 502 -19.43 2.52 -14.50
CA PRO A 502 -20.20 3.77 -14.53
C PRO A 502 -20.49 4.33 -13.13
N ASP A 503 -20.77 3.48 -12.16
CA ASP A 503 -21.04 3.88 -10.77
C ASP A 503 -19.77 4.39 -10.10
N LEU A 504 -18.63 3.77 -10.38
CA LEU A 504 -17.31 4.23 -9.92
C LEU A 504 -16.95 5.60 -10.49
N ILE A 505 -17.10 5.82 -11.80
CA ILE A 505 -16.85 7.13 -12.43
C ILE A 505 -17.78 8.20 -11.84
N SER A 506 -19.04 7.84 -11.56
CA SER A 506 -19.98 8.74 -10.91
C SER A 506 -19.49 9.18 -9.52
N GLN A 507 -18.90 8.28 -8.74
CA GLN A 507 -18.29 8.61 -7.45
C GLN A 507 -17.03 9.49 -7.61
N VAL A 508 -16.20 9.22 -8.62
CA VAL A 508 -15.02 10.04 -8.94
C VAL A 508 -15.43 11.47 -9.29
N LEU A 509 -16.40 11.65 -10.19
CA LEU A 509 -16.90 12.97 -10.59
C LEU A 509 -17.60 13.71 -9.43
N ALA A 510 -18.29 13.00 -8.54
CA ALA A 510 -18.86 13.58 -7.34
C ALA A 510 -17.77 14.07 -6.36
N THR A 511 -16.61 13.41 -6.33
CA THR A 511 -15.47 13.78 -5.48
C THR A 511 -14.71 14.97 -6.05
N TYR A 512 -14.57 15.06 -7.38
CA TYR A 512 -13.84 16.12 -8.08
C TYR A 512 -14.71 16.91 -9.09
N PRO A 513 -15.78 17.58 -8.64
CA PRO A 513 -16.77 18.16 -9.54
C PRO A 513 -16.26 19.34 -10.37
N ALA A 514 -15.18 20.00 -9.95
CA ALA A 514 -14.60 21.17 -10.64
C ALA A 514 -13.30 20.86 -11.39
N ASP A 515 -12.88 19.59 -11.45
CA ASP A 515 -11.62 19.20 -12.08
C ASP A 515 -11.82 18.87 -13.56
N ALA A 516 -11.28 19.73 -14.43
CA ALA A 516 -11.45 19.60 -15.87
C ALA A 516 -10.76 18.37 -16.47
N GLU A 517 -9.59 17.98 -15.95
CA GLU A 517 -8.87 16.80 -16.44
C GLU A 517 -9.60 15.51 -16.03
N MET A 518 -10.11 15.48 -14.80
CA MET A 518 -10.94 14.38 -14.32
C MET A 518 -12.21 14.21 -15.15
N ALA A 519 -12.88 15.34 -15.44
CA ALA A 519 -14.09 15.36 -16.26
C ALA A 519 -13.81 14.88 -17.69
N GLU A 520 -12.69 15.29 -18.27
CA GLU A 520 -12.26 14.88 -19.62
C GLU A 520 -11.99 13.37 -19.69
N ALA A 521 -11.19 12.85 -18.75
CA ALA A 521 -10.90 11.42 -18.66
C ALA A 521 -12.17 10.59 -18.42
N SER A 522 -13.06 11.05 -17.53
CA SER A 522 -14.33 10.39 -17.23
C SER A 522 -15.26 10.36 -18.44
N CYS A 523 -15.39 11.47 -19.19
CA CYS A 523 -16.21 11.53 -20.39
C CYS A 523 -15.68 10.60 -21.50
N ALA A 524 -14.35 10.51 -21.64
CA ALA A 524 -13.72 9.61 -22.59
C ALA A 524 -14.04 8.13 -22.26
N VAL A 525 -13.96 7.73 -20.99
CA VAL A 525 -14.32 6.37 -20.57
C VAL A 525 -15.82 6.11 -20.73
N PHE A 526 -16.70 7.04 -20.33
CA PHE A 526 -18.15 6.90 -20.54
C PHE A 526 -18.52 6.71 -22.02
N TRP A 527 -17.86 7.43 -22.92
CA TRP A 527 -18.07 7.24 -24.35
C TRP A 527 -17.73 5.81 -24.78
N LEU A 528 -16.57 5.27 -24.39
CA LEU A 528 -16.19 3.90 -24.73
C LEU A 528 -17.14 2.85 -24.11
N LEU A 529 -17.55 3.03 -22.85
CA LEU A 529 -18.53 2.16 -22.21
C LEU A 529 -19.89 2.19 -22.92
N SER A 530 -20.32 3.35 -23.41
CA SER A 530 -21.55 3.49 -24.21
C SER A 530 -21.44 2.78 -25.57
N LEU A 531 -20.25 2.77 -26.17
CA LEU A 531 -20.00 2.08 -27.44
C LEU A 531 -20.09 0.55 -27.26
N LEU A 532 -19.47 0.05 -26.19
CA LEU A 532 -19.42 -1.37 -25.81
C LEU A 532 -20.75 -1.92 -25.25
N GLY A 533 -21.66 -1.02 -24.85
CA GLY A 533 -22.94 -1.36 -24.26
C GLY A 533 -22.83 -1.88 -22.83
N CYS A 534 -21.87 -1.36 -22.07
CA CYS A 534 -21.63 -1.72 -20.66
C CYS A 534 -22.43 -0.86 -19.66
N ILE A 535 -23.08 0.21 -20.14
CA ILE A 535 -23.94 1.06 -19.32
C ILE A 535 -25.35 0.48 -19.32
N LYS A 536 -25.89 0.18 -18.13
CA LYS A 536 -27.25 -0.36 -17.99
C LYS A 536 -28.29 0.75 -18.14
N GLU A 537 -29.49 0.38 -18.56
CA GLU A 537 -30.60 1.33 -18.75
C GLU A 537 -30.93 2.13 -17.47
N GLN A 538 -30.80 1.49 -16.29
CA GLN A 538 -30.97 2.12 -14.98
C GLN A 538 -29.95 3.23 -14.70
N GLN A 539 -28.77 3.17 -15.33
CA GLN A 539 -27.68 4.14 -15.17
C GLN A 539 -27.75 5.28 -16.21
N PHE A 540 -28.59 5.17 -17.25
CA PHE A 540 -28.64 6.17 -18.34
C PHE A 540 -28.97 7.57 -17.83
N GLU A 541 -29.93 7.69 -16.91
CA GLU A 541 -30.31 8.99 -16.37
C GLU A 541 -29.13 9.70 -15.70
N GLN A 542 -28.40 8.96 -14.85
CA GLN A 542 -27.24 9.48 -14.12
C GLN A 542 -26.08 9.82 -15.06
N VAL A 543 -25.73 8.94 -15.99
CA VAL A 543 -24.62 9.16 -16.93
C VAL A 543 -24.91 10.34 -17.86
N VAL A 544 -26.14 10.46 -18.38
CA VAL A 544 -26.53 11.62 -19.22
C VAL A 544 -26.41 12.92 -18.43
N ALA A 545 -26.88 12.95 -17.18
CA ALA A 545 -26.77 14.14 -16.33
C ALA A 545 -25.30 14.54 -16.10
N LEU A 546 -24.43 13.57 -15.79
CA LEU A 546 -23.00 13.80 -15.58
C LEU A 546 -22.27 14.28 -16.83
N LEU A 547 -22.58 13.73 -18.01
CA LEU A 547 -22.01 14.18 -19.29
C LEU A 547 -22.41 15.63 -19.58
N LEU A 548 -23.69 15.98 -19.42
CA LEU A 548 -24.16 17.36 -19.61
C LEU A 548 -23.55 18.32 -18.58
N GLN A 549 -23.45 17.91 -17.32
CA GLN A 549 -22.80 18.70 -16.27
C GLN A 549 -21.32 18.94 -16.57
N SER A 550 -20.60 17.92 -17.03
CA SER A 550 -19.18 18.03 -17.39
C SER A 550 -18.96 19.01 -18.55
N VAL A 551 -19.82 18.95 -19.58
CA VAL A 551 -19.80 19.92 -20.69
C VAL A 551 -20.12 21.34 -20.19
N ARG A 552 -21.12 21.52 -19.31
CA ARG A 552 -21.47 22.85 -18.75
C ARG A 552 -20.28 23.49 -18.04
N LEU A 553 -19.49 22.71 -17.30
CA LEU A 553 -18.37 23.21 -16.51
C LEU A 553 -17.11 23.47 -17.33
N CYS A 554 -16.90 22.72 -18.42
CA CYS A 554 -15.65 22.71 -19.20
C CYS A 554 -15.92 22.90 -20.70
N GLN A 555 -16.75 23.88 -21.07
CA GLN A 555 -17.13 24.11 -22.47
C GLN A 555 -15.93 24.44 -23.36
N ASP A 556 -14.85 24.99 -22.83
CA ASP A 556 -13.63 25.37 -23.56
C ASP A 556 -12.73 24.18 -23.93
N ARG A 557 -12.94 23.00 -23.35
CA ARG A 557 -12.11 21.80 -23.57
C ARG A 557 -12.68 20.94 -24.70
N VAL A 558 -12.14 21.11 -25.91
CA VAL A 558 -12.58 20.41 -27.14
C VAL A 558 -12.61 18.88 -26.99
N LEU A 559 -11.58 18.26 -26.39
CA LEU A 559 -11.50 16.80 -26.21
C LEU A 559 -12.62 16.24 -25.32
N LEU A 560 -12.94 16.95 -24.23
CA LEU A 560 -14.03 16.62 -23.34
C LEU A 560 -15.37 16.73 -24.06
N VAL A 561 -15.59 17.86 -24.76
CA VAL A 561 -16.81 18.11 -25.53
C VAL A 561 -17.03 17.01 -26.55
N ASN A 562 -16.02 16.67 -27.36
CA ASN A 562 -16.12 15.60 -28.35
C ASN A 562 -16.49 14.26 -27.72
N SER A 563 -15.80 13.88 -26.65
CA SER A 563 -16.08 12.62 -25.93
C SER A 563 -17.50 12.59 -25.36
N ALA A 564 -17.93 13.67 -24.71
CA ALA A 564 -19.24 13.76 -24.09
C ALA A 564 -20.38 13.70 -25.12
N TYR A 565 -20.29 14.45 -26.23
CA TYR A 565 -21.32 14.44 -27.27
C TYR A 565 -21.38 13.09 -28.00
N ARG A 566 -20.24 12.41 -28.22
CA ARG A 566 -20.24 11.04 -28.76
C ARG A 566 -20.91 10.04 -27.82
N GLY A 567 -20.63 10.12 -26.53
CA GLY A 567 -21.29 9.33 -25.50
C GLY A 567 -22.80 9.58 -25.45
N LEU A 568 -23.22 10.84 -25.42
CA LEU A 568 -24.63 11.23 -25.44
C LEU A 568 -25.34 10.74 -26.71
N ALA A 569 -24.77 10.97 -27.89
CA ALA A 569 -25.33 10.52 -29.16
C ALA A 569 -25.53 9.00 -29.17
N ARG A 570 -24.58 8.25 -28.61
CA ARG A 570 -24.66 6.79 -28.51
C ARG A 570 -25.76 6.33 -27.53
N LEU A 571 -25.88 6.95 -26.36
CA LEU A 571 -26.92 6.64 -25.37
C LEU A 571 -28.32 6.99 -25.90
N VAL A 572 -28.48 8.18 -26.48
CA VAL A 572 -29.74 8.64 -27.09
C VAL A 572 -30.15 7.73 -28.24
N LYS A 573 -29.21 7.22 -29.05
CA LYS A 573 -29.51 6.27 -30.14
C LYS A 573 -30.17 4.97 -29.65
N VAL A 574 -29.88 4.55 -28.42
CA VAL A 574 -30.34 3.25 -27.88
C VAL A 574 -31.48 3.39 -26.87
N SER A 575 -31.80 4.59 -26.39
CA SER A 575 -32.82 4.80 -25.36
C SER A 575 -33.54 6.15 -25.46
N GLU A 576 -34.87 6.07 -25.49
CA GLU A 576 -35.77 7.22 -25.41
C GLU A 576 -35.67 7.93 -24.06
N LEU A 577 -35.43 7.19 -22.97
CA LEU A 577 -35.24 7.78 -21.63
C LEU A 577 -34.01 8.70 -21.59
N ALA A 578 -32.90 8.26 -22.19
CA ALA A 578 -31.70 9.08 -22.32
C ALA A 578 -31.98 10.34 -23.15
N ALA A 579 -32.74 10.20 -24.23
CA ALA A 579 -33.16 11.29 -25.10
C ALA A 579 -34.04 12.31 -24.36
N PHE A 580 -35.00 11.85 -23.55
CA PHE A 580 -35.82 12.69 -22.69
C PHE A 580 -34.97 13.47 -21.68
N LYS A 581 -34.01 12.80 -21.01
CA LYS A 581 -33.15 13.43 -20.01
C LYS A 581 -32.26 14.55 -20.58
N VAL A 582 -31.82 14.45 -21.84
CA VAL A 582 -31.08 15.53 -22.52
C VAL A 582 -31.93 16.79 -22.69
N VAL A 583 -33.22 16.61 -22.86
CA VAL A 583 -34.16 17.64 -23.29
C VAL A 583 -34.81 18.34 -22.09
N VAL A 584 -35.02 17.62 -20.98
CA VAL A 584 -35.60 18.12 -19.73
C VAL A 584 -34.76 19.27 -19.12
N GLN A 585 -35.45 20.26 -18.57
CA GLN A 585 -34.84 21.34 -17.77
C GLN A 585 -34.52 20.87 -16.36
N GLU A 586 -33.26 21.01 -15.95
CA GLU A 586 -32.81 20.81 -14.57
C GLU A 586 -32.04 22.03 -14.09
N GLU A 587 -32.33 22.48 -12.87
CA GLU A 587 -31.63 23.54 -12.12
C GLU A 587 -31.01 24.69 -12.95
N GLY A 588 -31.81 25.31 -13.83
CA GLY A 588 -31.48 26.60 -14.45
C GLY A 588 -31.03 26.58 -15.91
N SER A 589 -30.80 25.43 -16.57
CA SER A 589 -30.56 25.38 -18.04
C SER A 589 -30.93 24.02 -18.66
N SER A 590 -31.59 24.02 -19.82
CA SER A 590 -31.87 22.76 -20.56
C SER A 590 -30.61 22.24 -21.24
N GLY A 591 -30.51 20.92 -21.46
CA GLY A 591 -29.43 20.37 -22.30
C GLY A 591 -29.48 20.93 -23.73
N LEU A 592 -30.67 21.34 -24.19
CA LEU A 592 -30.87 22.05 -25.45
C LEU A 592 -30.23 23.45 -25.47
N SER A 593 -30.31 24.23 -24.39
CA SER A 593 -29.60 25.52 -24.33
C SER A 593 -28.08 25.32 -24.34
N LEU A 594 -27.60 24.30 -23.63
CA LEU A 594 -26.19 23.92 -23.62
C LEU A 594 -25.69 23.54 -25.03
N ILE A 595 -26.46 22.78 -25.80
CA ILE A 595 -26.12 22.44 -27.20
C ILE A 595 -25.90 23.71 -28.04
N LYS A 596 -26.76 24.73 -27.87
CA LYS A 596 -26.62 26.01 -28.57
C LYS A 596 -25.36 26.75 -28.14
N GLU A 597 -25.09 26.81 -26.84
CA GLU A 597 -23.89 27.46 -26.30
C GLU A 597 -22.61 26.79 -26.81
N THR A 598 -22.53 25.46 -26.71
CA THR A 598 -21.40 24.68 -27.22
C THR A 598 -21.19 24.90 -28.71
N TYR A 599 -22.26 24.86 -29.52
CA TYR A 599 -22.14 25.12 -30.96
C TYR A 599 -21.64 26.54 -31.23
N GLN A 600 -22.14 27.56 -30.54
CA GLN A 600 -21.67 28.93 -30.75
C GLN A 600 -20.19 29.11 -30.39
N LEU A 601 -19.72 28.41 -29.35
CA LEU A 601 -18.32 28.43 -28.93
C LEU A 601 -17.41 27.73 -29.93
N HIS A 602 -17.83 26.58 -30.48
CA HIS A 602 -17.02 25.69 -31.32
C HIS A 602 -17.48 25.58 -32.78
N ARG A 603 -18.22 26.57 -33.28
CA ARG A 603 -18.79 26.59 -34.65
C ARG A 603 -17.77 26.46 -35.80
N ASP A 604 -16.49 26.67 -35.50
CA ASP A 604 -15.37 26.57 -36.44
C ASP A 604 -14.61 25.25 -36.31
N ASP A 605 -14.92 24.42 -35.31
CA ASP A 605 -14.37 23.07 -35.13
C ASP A 605 -15.31 22.04 -35.80
N PRO A 606 -14.89 21.40 -36.91
CA PRO A 606 -15.75 20.49 -37.65
C PRO A 606 -16.11 19.22 -36.86
N GLU A 607 -15.21 18.74 -35.98
CA GLU A 607 -15.42 17.51 -35.22
C GLU A 607 -16.49 17.73 -34.14
N VAL A 608 -16.44 18.87 -33.44
CA VAL A 608 -17.47 19.24 -32.46
C VAL A 608 -18.83 19.41 -33.13
N VAL A 609 -18.89 20.10 -34.27
CA VAL A 609 -20.14 20.32 -35.01
C VAL A 609 -20.73 19.00 -35.50
N GLU A 610 -19.90 18.06 -35.96
CA GLU A 610 -20.33 16.71 -36.34
C GLU A 610 -20.93 15.94 -35.17
N ASN A 611 -20.26 15.95 -34.01
CA ASN A 611 -20.75 15.29 -32.80
C ASN A 611 -22.09 15.89 -32.31
N VAL A 612 -22.24 17.22 -32.35
CA VAL A 612 -23.51 17.92 -32.06
C VAL A 612 -24.59 17.54 -33.08
N GLY A 613 -24.26 17.51 -34.36
CA GLY A 613 -25.16 17.11 -35.43
C GLY A 613 -25.67 15.67 -35.27
N MET A 614 -24.78 14.73 -34.93
CA MET A 614 -25.13 13.34 -34.65
C MET A 614 -26.12 13.21 -33.49
N LEU A 615 -25.89 13.93 -32.39
CA LEU A 615 -26.83 13.95 -31.26
C LEU A 615 -28.21 14.47 -31.69
N LEU A 616 -28.27 15.57 -32.45
CA LEU A 616 -29.53 16.14 -32.93
C LEU A 616 -30.30 15.19 -33.87
N VAL A 617 -29.59 14.45 -34.74
CA VAL A 617 -30.20 13.40 -35.57
C VAL A 617 -30.87 12.33 -34.71
N HIS A 618 -30.22 11.89 -33.65
CA HIS A 618 -30.77 10.87 -32.76
C HIS A 618 -31.93 11.41 -31.91
N LEU A 619 -31.83 12.62 -31.38
CA LEU A 619 -32.95 13.27 -30.66
C LEU A 619 -34.19 13.43 -31.56
N ALA A 620 -34.00 13.88 -32.81
CA ALA A 620 -35.09 14.07 -33.77
C ALA A 620 -35.69 12.75 -34.31
N SER A 621 -35.13 11.59 -33.92
CA SER A 621 -35.71 10.29 -34.29
C SER A 621 -36.93 9.91 -33.46
N TYR A 622 -37.07 10.49 -32.26
CA TYR A 622 -38.17 10.27 -31.31
C TYR A 622 -39.27 11.31 -31.50
N GLU A 623 -40.50 10.87 -31.78
CA GLU A 623 -41.63 11.78 -32.04
C GLU A 623 -42.02 12.61 -30.82
N GLU A 624 -41.90 12.03 -29.62
CA GLU A 624 -42.24 12.69 -28.34
C GLU A 624 -41.32 13.87 -28.01
N ILE A 625 -40.11 13.89 -28.58
CA ILE A 625 -39.08 14.91 -28.33
C ILE A 625 -39.16 16.08 -29.32
N LEU A 626 -39.76 15.87 -30.51
CA LEU A 626 -39.86 16.88 -31.56
C LEU A 626 -40.50 18.20 -31.09
N PRO A 627 -41.58 18.22 -30.28
CA PRO A 627 -42.17 19.46 -29.80
C PRO A 627 -41.18 20.35 -29.04
N GLU A 628 -40.30 19.74 -28.23
CA GLU A 628 -39.34 20.48 -27.40
C GLU A 628 -38.13 20.96 -28.21
N LEU A 629 -37.72 20.21 -29.24
CA LEU A 629 -36.72 20.68 -30.21
C LEU A 629 -37.22 21.89 -31.01
N VAL A 630 -38.52 21.92 -31.33
CA VAL A 630 -39.16 23.05 -32.01
C VAL A 630 -39.31 24.25 -31.06
N SER A 631 -39.84 24.04 -29.85
CA SER A 631 -40.07 25.11 -28.86
C SER A 631 -38.76 25.80 -28.44
N SER A 632 -37.69 25.03 -28.30
CA SER A 632 -36.35 25.54 -27.97
C SER A 632 -35.66 26.24 -29.14
N GLY A 633 -36.21 26.20 -30.35
CA GLY A 633 -35.67 26.86 -31.55
C GLY A 633 -34.42 26.19 -32.11
N MET A 634 -34.34 24.85 -32.11
CA MET A 634 -33.23 24.12 -32.73
C MET A 634 -33.23 24.18 -34.25
N LYS A 635 -34.39 24.44 -34.87
CA LYS A 635 -34.52 24.58 -36.33
C LYS A 635 -33.52 25.59 -36.91
N ALA A 636 -33.36 26.75 -36.26
CA ALA A 636 -32.43 27.79 -36.71
C ALA A 636 -30.97 27.35 -36.64
N LEU A 637 -30.57 26.67 -35.57
CA LEU A 637 -29.21 26.15 -35.39
C LEU A 637 -28.88 25.08 -36.44
N VAL A 638 -29.80 24.14 -36.70
CA VAL A 638 -29.61 23.09 -37.71
C VAL A 638 -29.52 23.68 -39.12
N GLN A 639 -30.33 24.71 -39.40
CA GLN A 639 -30.25 25.43 -40.67
C GLN A 639 -28.90 26.14 -40.83
N GLU A 640 -28.39 26.77 -39.78
CA GLU A 640 -27.06 27.39 -39.78
C GLU A 640 -25.96 26.36 -40.06
N ILE A 641 -26.00 25.19 -39.41
CA ILE A 641 -25.04 24.09 -39.64
C ILE A 641 -25.04 23.68 -41.13
N LYS A 642 -26.23 23.52 -41.73
CA LYS A 642 -26.39 23.16 -43.14
C LYS A 642 -25.77 24.20 -44.07
N GLU A 643 -26.02 25.48 -43.81
CA GLU A 643 -25.56 26.59 -44.65
C GLU A 643 -24.06 26.86 -44.50
N ARG A 644 -23.49 26.60 -43.32
CA ARG A 644 -22.08 26.82 -43.03
C ARG A 644 -21.19 25.69 -43.57
N PHE A 645 -21.62 24.43 -43.44
CA PHE A 645 -20.81 23.25 -43.79
C PHE A 645 -21.18 22.63 -45.14
N THR A 646 -21.40 23.45 -46.17
CA THR A 646 -21.81 22.99 -47.53
C THR A 646 -20.85 22.00 -48.19
N SER A 647 -19.59 21.97 -47.75
CA SER A 647 -18.55 21.06 -48.27
C SER A 647 -18.59 19.67 -47.62
N SER A 648 -19.23 19.50 -46.46
CA SER A 648 -19.35 18.22 -45.76
C SER A 648 -20.69 17.55 -46.08
N GLN A 649 -20.65 16.53 -46.94
CA GLN A 649 -21.85 15.82 -47.37
C GLN A 649 -22.60 15.15 -46.20
N GLU A 650 -21.87 14.70 -45.17
CA GLU A 650 -22.43 14.02 -44.00
C GLU A 650 -23.19 14.99 -43.09
N LEU A 651 -22.61 16.17 -42.81
CA LEU A 651 -23.26 17.22 -42.03
C LEU A 651 -24.49 17.76 -42.72
N VAL A 652 -24.40 18.03 -44.04
CA VAL A 652 -25.55 18.50 -44.83
C VAL A 652 -26.67 17.46 -44.81
N SER A 653 -26.37 16.18 -45.03
CA SER A 653 -27.37 15.11 -44.98
C SER A 653 -28.00 14.95 -43.60
N SER A 654 -27.20 15.07 -42.54
CA SER A 654 -27.66 14.98 -41.15
C SER A 654 -28.59 16.15 -40.80
N ALA A 655 -28.20 17.37 -41.17
CA ALA A 655 -29.01 18.57 -40.97
C ALA A 655 -30.33 18.51 -41.76
N GLU A 656 -30.32 18.03 -43.00
CA GLU A 656 -31.53 17.84 -43.79
C GLU A 656 -32.52 16.86 -43.15
N LYS A 657 -32.04 15.72 -42.64
CA LYS A 657 -32.88 14.74 -41.93
C LYS A 657 -33.56 15.36 -40.72
N VAL A 658 -32.83 16.15 -39.94
CA VAL A 658 -33.38 16.82 -38.75
C VAL A 658 -34.40 17.89 -39.14
N LEU A 659 -34.10 18.74 -40.14
CA LEU A 659 -35.02 19.78 -40.60
C LEU A 659 -36.34 19.21 -41.13
N LEU A 660 -36.29 18.12 -41.90
CA LEU A 660 -37.50 17.44 -42.40
C LEU A 660 -38.40 16.95 -41.26
N ARG A 661 -37.81 16.39 -40.19
CA ARG A 661 -38.55 15.93 -39.01
C ARG A 661 -39.17 17.10 -38.22
N LEU A 662 -38.41 18.18 -38.03
CA LEU A 662 -38.89 19.38 -37.34
C LEU A 662 -40.02 20.07 -38.11
N GLU A 663 -39.95 20.10 -39.45
CA GLU A 663 -40.99 20.66 -40.31
C GLU A 663 -42.28 19.83 -40.27
N ALA A 664 -42.16 18.50 -40.31
CA ALA A 664 -43.30 17.61 -40.13
C ALA A 664 -44.01 17.86 -38.78
N ALA A 665 -43.24 17.99 -37.68
CA ALA A 665 -43.79 18.29 -36.36
C ALA A 665 -44.44 19.68 -36.27
N THR A 666 -43.87 20.70 -36.94
CA THR A 666 -44.42 22.06 -36.98
C THR A 666 -45.75 22.10 -37.75
N SER A 667 -45.92 21.26 -38.76
CA SER A 667 -47.16 21.15 -39.56
C SER A 667 -48.31 20.41 -38.87
N LEU A 668 -48.03 19.73 -37.75
CA LEU A 668 -49.01 18.94 -36.97
C LEU A 668 -49.57 19.69 -35.75
N SER A 669 -49.11 20.91 -35.46
CA SER A 669 -49.69 21.79 -34.43
C SER A 669 -50.81 22.64 -35.05
N PRO A 670 -52.10 22.44 -34.71
CA PRO A 670 -53.17 23.29 -35.24
C PRO A 670 -53.25 24.62 -34.49
N ASP A 671 -53.44 25.68 -35.26
CA ASP A 671 -53.96 26.99 -34.87
C ASP A 671 -54.88 26.96 -33.63
N ALA A 672 -54.52 27.73 -32.61
CA ALA A 672 -55.48 28.35 -31.70
C ALA A 672 -55.44 29.87 -31.91
N GLY A 673 -55.80 30.28 -33.14
CA GLY A 673 -56.15 31.65 -33.47
C GLY A 673 -57.61 31.94 -33.13
N GLU A 674 -57.80 33.03 -32.39
CA GLU A 674 -59.04 33.70 -32.01
C GLU A 674 -60.26 33.47 -32.92
N LYS A 675 -61.41 33.14 -32.30
CA LYS A 675 -62.69 33.76 -32.66
C LYS A 675 -63.62 33.82 -31.47
N THR A 676 -63.97 35.06 -31.14
CA THR A 676 -65.02 35.54 -30.24
C THR A 676 -66.36 34.87 -30.52
N ASP A 677 -67.04 34.39 -29.47
CA ASP A 677 -68.49 34.58 -29.28
C ASP A 677 -68.89 34.17 -27.85
N THR A 678 -69.32 35.14 -27.05
CA THR A 678 -70.09 34.93 -25.81
C THR A 678 -71.57 34.87 -26.16
N PRO A 679 -72.42 34.02 -25.51
CA PRO A 679 -73.01 34.45 -24.23
C PRO A 679 -73.43 33.36 -23.20
N GLN A 680 -73.45 33.80 -21.94
CA GLN A 680 -74.33 33.39 -20.80
C GLN A 680 -74.11 32.06 -20.04
N THR A 681 -73.76 32.20 -18.76
CA THR A 681 -73.84 31.24 -17.63
C THR A 681 -75.29 30.98 -17.18
N PRO A 682 -75.67 29.83 -16.55
CA PRO A 682 -75.47 29.65 -15.09
C PRO A 682 -75.30 28.15 -14.64
N PRO A 683 -75.32 27.79 -13.33
CA PRO A 683 -74.21 27.21 -12.57
C PRO A 683 -74.35 25.68 -12.32
N PRO A 684 -73.43 25.04 -11.57
CA PRO A 684 -73.91 24.01 -10.65
C PRO A 684 -73.31 24.07 -9.24
N GLN A 685 -74.20 23.92 -8.25
CA GLN A 685 -73.89 23.47 -6.89
C GLN A 685 -73.82 21.93 -6.83
N ALA A 686 -73.11 21.44 -5.82
CA ALA A 686 -72.58 20.09 -5.59
C ALA A 686 -73.63 18.95 -5.39
N PRO A 687 -73.18 17.69 -5.26
CA PRO A 687 -72.82 17.20 -3.92
C PRO A 687 -71.58 16.28 -3.83
N ALA A 688 -70.99 16.26 -2.63
CA ALA A 688 -70.06 15.28 -2.08
C ALA A 688 -70.79 13.94 -1.74
N PRO A 689 -70.20 12.87 -1.12
CA PRO A 689 -68.87 12.79 -0.48
C PRO A 689 -68.12 11.43 -0.51
N CYS A 690 -66.92 11.48 0.10
CA CYS A 690 -66.25 10.47 0.93
C CYS A 690 -65.38 9.34 0.31
N PRO A 691 -64.38 8.81 1.04
CA PRO A 691 -63.73 9.33 2.26
C PRO A 691 -62.19 9.26 2.28
N SER A 692 -61.65 10.11 3.16
CA SER A 692 -60.48 9.92 4.05
C SER A 692 -59.13 9.46 3.47
N PHE A 693 -58.10 10.31 3.49
CA PHE A 693 -57.25 10.65 4.66
C PHE A 693 -56.47 9.44 5.23
N PRO A 694 -55.32 9.64 5.90
CA PRO A 694 -54.55 10.89 6.04
C PRO A 694 -53.03 10.66 5.86
N TRP A 695 -52.30 11.65 5.34
CA TRP A 695 -51.35 12.52 6.06
C TRP A 695 -50.17 11.75 6.71
N ALA A 696 -48.96 12.26 6.77
CA ALA A 696 -48.65 13.59 7.23
C ALA A 696 -47.12 13.72 7.18
N THR A 697 -46.58 14.70 6.47
CA THR A 697 -46.29 16.04 7.03
C THR A 697 -45.10 15.99 7.97
N VAL A 698 -44.17 16.92 7.98
CA VAL A 698 -44.12 18.32 7.53
C VAL A 698 -42.70 18.75 7.97
N SER A 699 -42.01 19.76 7.48
CA SER A 699 -42.04 20.62 6.30
C SER A 699 -41.01 21.71 6.57
N LEU A 700 -40.61 22.38 5.49
CA LEU A 700 -40.53 23.85 5.32
C LEU A 700 -39.80 24.69 6.38
N GLY A 701 -38.93 25.58 5.88
CA GLY A 701 -38.57 26.75 6.65
C GLY A 701 -37.54 27.67 6.01
N SER A 702 -37.88 28.26 4.88
CA SER A 702 -37.28 29.48 4.31
C SER A 702 -37.17 30.64 5.31
N GLY A 703 -36.17 31.52 5.14
CA GLY A 703 -36.31 32.94 5.50
C GLY A 703 -35.09 33.63 6.11
N GLU A 704 -34.40 34.42 5.28
CA GLU A 704 -33.80 35.75 5.52
C GLU A 704 -33.18 36.16 6.88
N GLY A 705 -32.00 36.80 6.80
CA GLY A 705 -31.66 37.95 7.66
C GLY A 705 -30.35 37.87 8.46
N SER A 706 -29.30 38.55 7.99
CA SER A 706 -28.10 38.98 8.75
C SER A 706 -28.45 39.93 9.92
N PRO A 707 -27.53 40.48 10.77
CA PRO A 707 -26.09 40.22 11.00
C PRO A 707 -25.62 40.18 12.51
N GLY A 708 -24.45 39.56 12.78
CA GLY A 708 -23.48 39.91 13.87
C GLY A 708 -23.89 39.78 15.37
N PRO A 709 -23.01 40.13 16.33
CA PRO A 709 -21.86 39.33 16.82
C PRO A 709 -21.87 39.09 18.36
N SER A 710 -20.76 38.56 18.91
CA SER A 710 -20.35 38.46 20.34
C SER A 710 -20.75 37.18 21.09
N MET A 711 -19.80 36.34 21.50
CA MET A 711 -18.94 36.38 22.71
C MET A 711 -19.66 36.09 24.05
N ARG A 712 -19.18 34.99 24.66
CA ARG A 712 -18.96 34.73 26.10
C ARG A 712 -20.11 34.22 26.99
N THR A 713 -19.72 33.16 27.72
CA THR A 713 -20.03 32.80 29.14
C THR A 713 -21.46 32.34 29.41
N SER A 714 -21.78 31.38 30.29
CA SER A 714 -21.09 30.48 31.23
C SER A 714 -22.20 29.79 32.04
N HIS A 715 -21.87 28.73 32.78
CA HIS A 715 -22.70 28.04 33.79
C HIS A 715 -23.76 27.09 33.20
N SER A 716 -24.03 25.91 33.75
CA SER A 716 -24.03 25.45 35.15
C SER A 716 -24.04 23.90 35.11
N SER A 717 -23.07 23.20 35.70
CA SER A 717 -23.10 22.62 37.05
C SER A 717 -24.10 21.47 37.29
N GLN A 718 -23.59 20.45 37.98
CA GLN A 718 -24.26 19.35 38.70
C GLN A 718 -24.71 18.17 37.82
N GLY A 719 -24.50 16.89 38.18
CA GLY A 719 -24.28 16.36 39.52
C GLY A 719 -23.49 15.05 39.55
N THR A 720 -22.96 14.85 40.74
CA THR A 720 -22.24 13.72 41.34
C THR A 720 -23.11 12.48 41.55
N ASN A 721 -22.47 11.30 41.53
CA ASN A 721 -22.58 10.13 42.44
C ASN A 721 -21.88 8.96 41.71
N LYS A 722 -20.73 8.40 42.10
CA LYS A 722 -20.20 7.86 43.37
C LYS A 722 -21.01 6.73 44.00
N GLU A 723 -20.22 5.69 44.33
CA GLU A 723 -20.50 4.47 45.10
C GLU A 723 -21.08 3.28 44.32
N ALA A 724 -20.74 2.01 44.57
CA ALA A 724 -19.64 1.31 45.24
C ALA A 724 -20.02 -0.20 45.20
N GLU A 725 -19.01 -1.07 45.09
CA GLU A 725 -18.89 -2.41 45.73
C GLU A 725 -19.94 -3.55 45.57
N GLY A 726 -19.39 -4.78 45.50
CA GLY A 726 -20.07 -6.06 45.80
C GLY A 726 -19.86 -7.14 44.71
N GLN A 727 -18.75 -7.88 44.69
CA GLN A 727 -18.58 -9.25 45.24
C GLN A 727 -19.67 -10.28 44.85
N PHE A 728 -19.28 -11.26 43.99
CA PHE A 728 -19.47 -12.74 43.94
C PHE A 728 -20.76 -13.41 44.52
N PRO A 729 -21.09 -14.69 44.22
CA PRO A 729 -20.51 -15.68 43.27
C PRO A 729 -21.53 -16.49 42.42
N LEU A 730 -21.05 -17.15 41.36
CA LEU A 730 -21.11 -18.62 41.13
C LEU A 730 -20.36 -19.00 39.85
#